data_AF-A0A972IJT5-F1
#
_entry.id   AF-A0A972IJT5-F1
#
_cell.length_a   1.000
_cell.length_b   1.000
_cell.length_c   1.000
_cell.angle_alpha   90.00
_cell.angle_beta   90.00
_cell.angle_gamma   90.00
#
_symmetry.space_group_name_H-M   'P 1'
#
loop_
_entity.id
_entity.type
_entity.pdbx_description
1 polymer ?
#
loop_
_entity_poly.entity_id
_entity_poly.type
_entity_poly.pdbx_seq_one_letter_code
_entity_poly.pdbx_strand_id
1 'polypeptide(L)'
;MDMARQIRVVWILTVLGGAGLKGATGMEARTLHFPTDRSLGKVLVCEPVPDKPLEGFSYWIRGEDWKYLADARGDVAVPPGKWISLNVERKEAWSDLSPLRNLQPDDLCQLGIHGSYSGGAKPGDACMQHVAHLTGLRVLDLSQTNITGAGMKWVAGLQNLRHLTAPNRMDDAGLAHVARLPALTGLYLRESRITNAGLRHLAGLQGLEELALGAGRITDAGLVHLGKLPRLRYLMLQGEGFTDAGFAHLQRVPSLRVLHLAHLPNTTDAGLAHLSKLTGMQDLTFHWSQGITNEGIRHLAALPHLRSLDVARSRVTDAGLAHLRDVKTLETLWLPSEGISDTGLEYLSQLPRLRSLNVSRDYRRDSSGEQGYYTDKGIRMLARCRDLEELSVGSIGMTDASMEAIATLRNLRDLTLFGCTAVTDEGLKKLASLKDLEVLNVHDANATISGLSCLSGLANLRRLNIDGVKQDYTGLGLSGLKTLEQLTIGTRRDGGVIGDADVVCLAGLTRLKWFQIGNPAIRPPSLTDQGLAGLAGLTQMDRLTIGGPDLTDEGLAHLRGMKKLDMLNIYGGRFTNEGLKHLECLDVLTYLTLIGEHSFSQDDIRHLFEALPHLYTAQIGSKPPGQTYLRDKVLAGARRGPRQGG
;
A
#
# COMPACT_ATOMS: atom_id res chain seq x y z
N MET A 1 24.76 -21.13 4.25
CA MET A 1 24.87 -21.34 2.79
C MET A 1 24.05 -22.57 2.45
N ASP A 2 23.22 -22.41 1.42
CA ASP A 2 22.45 -23.45 0.73
C ASP A 2 21.25 -24.08 1.45
N MET A 3 20.09 -23.42 1.33
CA MET A 3 18.77 -24.07 1.38
C MET A 3 17.76 -23.28 0.54
N ALA A 4 18.16 -22.94 -0.69
CA ALA A 4 17.29 -22.36 -1.70
C ALA A 4 17.28 -23.31 -2.92
N ARG A 5 16.50 -24.39 -2.86
CA ARG A 5 16.17 -25.25 -4.02
C ARG A 5 15.06 -26.25 -3.69
N GLN A 6 14.26 -26.54 -4.71
CA GLN A 6 13.06 -27.40 -4.78
C GLN A 6 11.79 -26.61 -4.43
N ILE A 7 11.05 -26.09 -5.42
CA ILE A 7 10.28 -26.88 -6.39
C ILE A 7 10.69 -26.58 -7.84
N ARG A 8 11.21 -27.61 -8.53
CA ARG A 8 11.36 -27.71 -10.00
C ARG A 8 10.54 -28.92 -10.46
N VAL A 9 9.60 -28.73 -11.38
CA VAL A 9 9.16 -29.72 -12.38
C VAL A 9 8.81 -28.89 -13.63
N VAL A 10 9.75 -28.65 -14.54
CA VAL A 10 9.99 -29.39 -15.80
C VAL A 10 8.73 -29.53 -16.67
N TRP A 11 8.61 -28.70 -17.72
CA TRP A 11 8.22 -29.10 -19.08
C TRP A 11 8.95 -28.17 -20.08
N ILE A 12 9.68 -28.77 -21.04
CA ILE A 12 10.48 -28.13 -22.10
C ILE A 12 9.98 -28.63 -23.47
N LEU A 13 9.76 -27.68 -24.40
CA LEU A 13 9.82 -27.68 -25.89
C LEU A 13 9.15 -28.84 -26.68
N THR A 14 8.39 -28.62 -27.77
CA THR A 14 8.78 -27.99 -29.06
C THR A 14 7.55 -27.79 -29.99
N VAL A 15 7.69 -26.94 -31.04
CA VAL A 15 6.94 -26.82 -32.35
C VAL A 15 5.77 -25.81 -32.36
N LEU A 16 5.62 -24.76 -33.19
CA LEU A 16 6.33 -24.05 -34.28
C LEU A 16 5.65 -22.63 -34.32
N GLY A 17 6.33 -21.49 -34.31
CA GLY A 17 6.82 -20.79 -35.52
C GLY A 17 6.47 -19.30 -35.51
N GLY A 18 7.48 -18.42 -35.62
CA GLY A 18 7.37 -17.09 -36.26
C GLY A 18 7.18 -15.84 -35.39
N ALA A 19 8.28 -15.31 -34.84
CA ALA A 19 8.72 -13.90 -34.83
C ALA A 19 9.33 -13.42 -33.49
N GLY A 20 10.64 -13.63 -33.34
CA GLY A 20 11.56 -12.62 -32.83
C GLY A 20 11.41 -12.08 -31.39
N LEU A 21 11.43 -12.93 -30.37
CA LEU A 21 11.91 -12.51 -29.05
C LEU A 21 13.44 -12.51 -29.07
N LYS A 22 14.06 -11.35 -29.38
CA LYS A 22 15.46 -11.13 -28.99
C LYS A 22 15.51 -11.03 -27.47
N GLY A 23 16.09 -12.07 -26.85
CA GLY A 23 16.32 -12.13 -25.40
C GLY A 23 17.18 -10.96 -24.91
N ALA A 24 16.94 -10.57 -23.66
CA ALA A 24 17.53 -9.43 -22.95
C ALA A 24 19.05 -9.51 -22.68
N THR A 25 19.80 -10.29 -23.44
CA THR A 25 21.27 -10.37 -23.37
C THR A 25 21.85 -9.64 -24.58
N GLY A 26 21.95 -8.31 -24.49
CA GLY A 26 22.54 -7.48 -25.55
C GLY A 26 22.05 -6.03 -25.69
N MET A 27 21.26 -5.48 -24.75
CA MET A 27 20.92 -4.06 -24.80
C MET A 27 22.12 -3.21 -24.39
N GLU A 28 22.65 -2.41 -25.32
CA GLU A 28 23.68 -1.41 -25.08
C GLU A 28 23.21 -0.34 -24.05
N ALA A 29 24.17 0.40 -23.50
CA ALA A 29 23.84 1.57 -22.68
C ALA A 29 23.04 2.57 -23.51
N ARG A 30 21.94 3.08 -22.95
CA ARG A 30 21.04 4.03 -23.60
C ARG A 30 21.10 5.38 -22.91
N THR A 31 21.03 6.46 -23.67
CA THR A 31 20.88 7.81 -23.12
C THR A 31 19.51 8.33 -23.53
N LEU A 32 18.69 8.68 -22.55
CA LEU A 32 17.40 9.32 -22.78
C LEU A 32 17.60 10.83 -22.83
N HIS A 33 17.03 11.48 -23.83
CA HIS A 33 17.19 12.90 -24.05
C HIS A 33 15.94 13.68 -23.62
N PHE A 34 16.07 14.43 -22.53
CA PHE A 34 15.02 15.28 -21.97
C PHE A 34 15.39 16.78 -22.05
N PRO A 35 14.41 17.69 -21.95
CA PRO A 35 14.69 19.13 -21.87
C PRO A 35 15.66 19.47 -20.74
N THR A 36 16.55 20.44 -20.95
CA THR A 36 17.50 20.91 -19.95
C THR A 36 16.91 22.02 -19.05
N ASP A 37 15.91 22.74 -19.53
CA ASP A 37 15.24 23.84 -18.84
C ASP A 37 14.25 23.37 -17.76
N ARG A 38 13.69 22.17 -17.90
CA ARG A 38 12.73 21.59 -16.92
C ARG A 38 12.75 20.06 -16.92
N SER A 39 12.25 19.46 -15.84
CA SER A 39 12.03 18.00 -15.77
C SER A 39 10.61 17.65 -16.26
N LEU A 40 10.48 16.54 -16.99
CA LEU A 40 9.18 15.97 -17.34
C LEU A 40 8.57 15.09 -16.24
N GLY A 41 9.35 14.69 -15.24
CA GLY A 41 8.92 13.71 -14.25
C GLY A 41 10.07 12.89 -13.68
N LYS A 42 9.77 11.68 -13.21
CA LYS A 42 10.76 10.75 -12.64
C LYS A 42 11.01 9.58 -13.60
N VAL A 43 12.29 9.29 -13.83
CA VAL A 43 12.74 8.08 -14.53
C VAL A 43 13.01 6.99 -13.50
N LEU A 44 12.37 5.85 -13.69
CA LEU A 44 12.51 4.68 -12.84
C LEU A 44 13.06 3.52 -13.67
N VAL A 45 13.82 2.62 -13.04
CA VAL A 45 14.34 1.40 -13.66
C VAL A 45 14.04 0.16 -12.82
N CYS A 46 13.81 -0.96 -13.50
CA CYS A 46 13.68 -2.28 -12.89
C CYS A 46 14.39 -3.34 -13.76
N GLU A 47 14.61 -4.52 -13.18
CA GLU A 47 15.02 -5.67 -13.99
C GLU A 47 13.88 -6.08 -14.93
N PRO A 48 14.16 -6.54 -16.16
CA PRO A 48 13.14 -7.15 -17.00
C PRO A 48 12.50 -8.33 -16.26
N VAL A 49 11.24 -8.19 -15.90
CA VAL A 49 10.50 -9.26 -15.22
C VAL A 49 9.79 -10.07 -16.31
N PRO A 50 9.99 -11.40 -16.40
CA PRO A 50 9.14 -12.23 -17.26
C PRO A 50 7.68 -12.07 -16.83
N ASP A 51 6.75 -12.21 -17.78
CA ASP A 51 5.32 -12.08 -17.50
C ASP A 51 4.93 -12.95 -16.29
N LYS A 52 4.63 -12.31 -15.16
CA LYS A 52 4.26 -13.01 -13.92
C LYS A 52 2.84 -13.58 -14.10
N PRO A 53 2.58 -14.83 -13.68
CA PRO A 53 1.21 -15.32 -13.61
C PRO A 53 0.39 -14.44 -12.66
N LEU A 54 -0.93 -14.36 -12.90
CA LEU A 54 -1.89 -13.74 -11.99
C LEU A 54 -1.80 -14.44 -10.61
N GLU A 55 -1.17 -13.77 -9.65
CA GLU A 55 -1.04 -14.22 -8.25
C GLU A 55 -1.92 -13.35 -7.34
N GLY A 56 -3.16 -13.79 -7.12
CA GLY A 56 -4.00 -13.35 -6.00
C GLY A 56 -4.49 -11.90 -6.00
N PHE A 57 -5.06 -11.54 -4.85
CA PHE A 57 -5.86 -10.34 -4.52
C PHE A 57 -5.15 -8.97 -4.67
N SER A 58 -3.87 -8.93 -5.05
CA SER A 58 -3.02 -7.72 -4.90
C SER A 58 -2.56 -7.07 -6.21
N TYR A 59 -3.04 -7.49 -7.38
CA TYR A 59 -2.41 -7.13 -8.67
C TYR A 59 -2.66 -5.70 -9.19
N TRP A 60 -3.02 -4.74 -8.33
CA TRP A 60 -3.21 -3.35 -8.76
C TRP A 60 -1.89 -2.56 -8.68
N ILE A 61 -1.15 -2.58 -9.79
CA ILE A 61 -0.09 -1.61 -10.14
C ILE A 61 1.15 -1.60 -9.21
N ARG A 62 1.39 -2.63 -8.38
CA ARG A 62 2.68 -2.77 -7.66
C ARG A 62 3.15 -4.22 -7.56
N GLY A 63 3.95 -4.62 -8.53
CA GLY A 63 4.72 -5.88 -8.47
C GLY A 63 6.16 -5.74 -8.98
N GLU A 64 6.59 -4.51 -9.26
CA GLU A 64 7.91 -4.21 -9.80
C GLU A 64 8.66 -3.32 -8.81
N ASP A 65 9.86 -3.76 -8.42
CA ASP A 65 10.81 -3.02 -7.61
C ASP A 65 11.43 -1.88 -8.42
N TRP A 66 10.59 -0.97 -8.91
CA TRP A 66 11.00 0.23 -9.62
C TRP A 66 11.88 1.08 -8.71
N LYS A 67 13.13 1.30 -9.12
CA LYS A 67 14.09 2.14 -8.42
C LYS A 67 14.17 3.48 -9.13
N TYR A 68 14.15 4.55 -8.36
CA TYR A 68 14.43 5.89 -8.86
C TYR A 68 15.83 5.94 -9.46
N LEU A 69 15.93 6.42 -10.71
CA LEU A 69 17.18 6.62 -11.41
C LEU A 69 17.56 8.11 -11.42
N ALA A 70 16.67 8.94 -11.96
CA ALA A 70 16.89 10.38 -12.12
C ALA A 70 15.58 11.13 -12.39
N ASP A 71 15.63 12.46 -12.27
CA ASP A 71 14.63 13.33 -12.87
C ASP A 71 14.79 13.30 -14.40
N ALA A 72 13.67 13.36 -15.13
CA ALA A 72 13.63 13.38 -16.58
C ALA A 72 14.02 14.76 -17.13
N ARG A 73 15.30 15.12 -16.97
CA ARG A 73 15.90 16.42 -17.33
C ARG A 73 17.30 16.23 -17.91
N GLY A 74 17.55 16.87 -19.05
CA GLY A 74 18.81 16.70 -19.79
C GLY A 74 19.04 15.25 -20.22
N ASP A 75 20.30 14.86 -20.32
CA ASP A 75 20.69 13.51 -20.70
C ASP A 75 20.69 12.59 -19.48
N VAL A 76 19.90 11.51 -19.56
CA VAL A 76 19.82 10.49 -18.51
C VAL A 76 20.39 9.19 -19.03
N ALA A 77 21.56 8.81 -18.53
CA ALA A 77 22.20 7.54 -18.84
C ALA A 77 21.47 6.39 -18.12
N VAL A 78 21.03 5.40 -18.89
CA VAL A 78 20.34 4.21 -18.37
C VAL A 78 21.26 2.99 -18.43
N PRO A 79 21.39 2.23 -17.33
CA PRO A 79 22.14 0.99 -17.33
C PRO A 79 21.62 -0.01 -18.37
N PRO A 80 22.52 -0.80 -19.00
CA PRO A 80 22.14 -1.78 -20.00
C PRO A 80 21.16 -2.82 -19.43
N GLY A 81 20.24 -3.29 -20.27
CA GLY A 81 19.29 -4.35 -19.94
C GLY A 81 18.16 -3.97 -18.99
N LYS A 82 18.01 -2.71 -18.57
CA LYS A 82 16.91 -2.28 -17.70
C LYS A 82 15.63 -1.95 -18.46
N TRP A 83 14.50 -2.27 -17.83
CA TRP A 83 13.21 -1.68 -18.16
C TRP A 83 13.13 -0.28 -17.60
N ILE A 84 12.44 0.60 -18.32
CA ILE A 84 12.40 2.04 -18.06
C ILE A 84 10.95 2.50 -17.97
N SER A 85 10.64 3.17 -16.86
CA SER A 85 9.36 3.84 -16.64
C SER A 85 9.58 5.35 -16.51
N LEU A 86 8.69 6.12 -17.15
CA LEU A 86 8.61 7.56 -16.97
C LEU A 86 7.28 7.92 -16.28
N ASN A 87 7.36 8.52 -15.10
CA ASN A 87 6.19 9.04 -14.38
C ASN A 87 6.11 10.57 -14.48
N VAL A 88 5.17 11.06 -15.28
CA VAL A 88 4.88 12.47 -15.53
C VAL A 88 3.85 12.99 -14.51
N GLU A 89 4.35 13.31 -13.33
CA GLU A 89 3.52 13.70 -12.18
C GLU A 89 3.53 15.21 -11.86
N ARG A 90 4.44 15.97 -12.49
CA ARG A 90 4.67 17.38 -12.18
C ARG A 90 3.82 18.30 -13.05
N LYS A 91 3.27 19.35 -12.43
CA LYS A 91 2.38 20.33 -13.09
C LYS A 91 3.08 21.10 -14.20
N GLU A 92 4.37 21.38 -14.05
CA GLU A 92 5.19 22.09 -15.04
C GLU A 92 5.28 21.31 -16.35
N ALA A 93 5.40 19.98 -16.25
CA ALA A 93 5.49 19.09 -17.41
C ALA A 93 4.18 19.03 -18.22
N TRP A 94 3.02 19.15 -17.56
CA TRP A 94 1.71 19.05 -18.23
C TRP A 94 1.43 20.17 -19.23
N SER A 95 2.12 21.31 -19.10
CA SER A 95 1.96 22.44 -20.00
C SER A 95 2.47 22.13 -21.42
N ASP A 96 3.48 21.28 -21.54
CA ASP A 96 4.07 20.91 -22.82
C ASP A 96 4.85 19.58 -22.70
N LEU A 97 4.24 18.53 -23.26
CA LEU A 97 4.79 17.18 -23.39
C LEU A 97 5.42 16.91 -24.76
N SER A 98 5.60 17.93 -25.60
CA SER A 98 6.27 17.78 -26.90
C SER A 98 7.68 17.17 -26.82
N PRO A 99 8.48 17.35 -25.74
CA PRO A 99 9.80 16.74 -25.67
C PRO A 99 9.79 15.21 -25.58
N LEU A 100 8.64 14.55 -25.34
CA LEU A 100 8.53 13.09 -25.47
C LEU A 100 8.87 12.61 -26.89
N ARG A 101 8.77 13.48 -27.90
CA ARG A 101 9.20 13.20 -29.28
C ARG A 101 10.70 12.95 -29.44
N ASN A 102 11.50 13.35 -28.46
CA ASN A 102 12.95 13.13 -28.49
C ASN A 102 13.32 11.69 -28.10
N LEU A 103 12.41 10.97 -27.45
CA LEU A 103 12.59 9.57 -27.09
C LEU A 103 12.39 8.67 -28.31
N GLN A 104 13.19 7.63 -28.41
CA GLN A 104 13.08 6.59 -29.42
C GLN A 104 11.87 5.68 -29.14
N PRO A 105 11.36 4.97 -30.17
CA PRO A 105 10.18 4.12 -30.02
C PRO A 105 10.23 3.09 -28.88
N ASP A 106 11.42 2.54 -28.59
CA ASP A 106 11.65 1.48 -27.60
C ASP A 106 12.32 1.97 -26.30
N ASP A 107 12.39 3.29 -26.09
CA ASP A 107 13.03 3.87 -24.91
C ASP A 107 12.25 3.60 -23.62
N LEU A 108 10.91 3.54 -23.70
CA LEU A 108 10.06 3.34 -22.53
C LEU A 108 9.27 2.04 -22.65
N CYS A 109 9.25 1.24 -21.58
CA CYS A 109 8.30 0.14 -21.44
C CYS A 109 7.06 0.55 -20.64
N GLN A 110 7.17 1.59 -19.80
CA GLN A 110 6.05 2.14 -19.06
C GLN A 110 6.04 3.68 -19.14
N LEU A 111 4.85 4.23 -19.30
CA LEU A 111 4.61 5.67 -19.23
C LEU A 111 3.38 5.94 -18.36
N GLY A 112 3.57 6.68 -17.28
CA GLY A 112 2.49 7.22 -16.45
C GLY A 112 2.31 8.70 -16.72
N ILE A 113 1.15 9.10 -17.21
CA ILE A 113 0.71 10.49 -17.28
C ILE A 113 -0.48 10.62 -16.34
N HIS A 114 -0.22 10.99 -15.09
CA HIS A 114 -1.25 11.06 -14.06
C HIS A 114 -1.37 12.46 -13.46
N GLY A 115 -2.61 12.88 -13.21
CA GLY A 115 -2.93 14.14 -12.56
C GLY A 115 -2.84 14.08 -11.03
N SER A 116 -2.78 15.25 -10.38
CA SER A 116 -3.12 15.42 -8.97
C SER A 116 -4.64 15.68 -8.84
N TYR A 117 -5.21 15.34 -7.68
CA TYR A 117 -6.58 15.72 -7.30
C TYR A 117 -6.74 17.24 -7.06
N SER A 118 -5.65 17.96 -6.83
CA SER A 118 -5.64 19.42 -6.64
C SER A 118 -5.42 20.15 -7.98
N GLY A 119 -6.29 21.13 -8.28
CA GLY A 119 -6.50 21.72 -9.61
C GLY A 119 -5.27 22.23 -10.39
N GLY A 120 -5.41 22.24 -11.72
CA GLY A 120 -4.43 22.71 -12.71
C GLY A 120 -4.80 22.26 -14.13
N ALA A 121 -4.10 22.79 -15.15
CA ALA A 121 -4.28 22.38 -16.54
C ALA A 121 -3.66 20.98 -16.76
N LYS A 122 -4.49 19.93 -16.68
CA LYS A 122 -4.09 18.54 -16.90
C LYS A 122 -3.90 18.26 -18.40
N PRO A 123 -3.03 17.33 -18.80
CA PRO A 123 -2.83 16.97 -20.21
C PRO A 123 -4.16 16.55 -20.85
N GLY A 124 -4.41 17.05 -22.06
CA GLY A 124 -5.58 16.71 -22.89
C GLY A 124 -5.16 16.01 -24.19
N ASP A 125 -6.12 15.77 -25.09
CA ASP A 125 -5.93 14.93 -26.29
C ASP A 125 -4.71 15.27 -27.15
N ALA A 126 -4.34 16.55 -27.22
CA ALA A 126 -3.21 17.01 -28.01
C ALA A 126 -1.87 16.42 -27.55
N CYS A 127 -1.72 16.00 -26.28
CA CYS A 127 -0.44 15.43 -25.83
C CYS A 127 -0.19 14.03 -26.43
N MET A 128 -1.24 13.28 -26.76
CA MET A 128 -1.12 11.88 -27.19
C MET A 128 -0.44 11.72 -28.55
N GLN A 129 -0.39 12.78 -29.37
CA GLN A 129 0.42 12.79 -30.60
C GLN A 129 1.93 12.67 -30.33
N HIS A 130 2.39 13.03 -29.13
CA HIS A 130 3.80 12.92 -28.71
C HIS A 130 4.11 11.56 -28.09
N VAL A 131 3.09 10.72 -27.87
CA VAL A 131 3.21 9.37 -27.30
C VAL A 131 3.09 8.30 -28.39
N ALA A 132 2.41 8.62 -29.50
CA ALA A 132 2.05 7.67 -30.55
C ALA A 132 3.24 6.90 -31.19
N HIS A 133 4.45 7.47 -31.15
CA HIS A 133 5.65 6.84 -31.71
C HIS A 133 6.38 5.91 -30.73
N LEU A 134 5.99 5.89 -29.45
CA LEU A 134 6.62 5.06 -28.40
C LEU A 134 6.11 3.60 -28.45
N THR A 135 6.37 2.92 -29.56
CA THR A 135 5.81 1.60 -29.87
C THR A 135 6.31 0.47 -28.97
N GLY A 136 7.37 0.70 -28.18
CA GLY A 136 7.87 -0.23 -27.17
C GLY A 136 7.07 -0.24 -25.86
N LEU A 137 6.11 0.68 -25.68
CA LEU A 137 5.29 0.75 -24.47
C LEU A 137 4.49 -0.54 -24.24
N ARG A 138 4.63 -1.10 -23.04
CA ARG A 138 3.85 -2.24 -22.52
C ARG A 138 2.80 -1.79 -21.50
N VAL A 139 3.06 -0.70 -20.78
CA VAL A 139 2.15 -0.15 -19.76
C VAL A 139 1.93 1.34 -20.01
N LEU A 140 0.67 1.76 -20.04
CA LEU A 140 0.29 3.16 -20.19
C LEU A 140 -0.77 3.51 -19.14
N ASP A 141 -0.46 4.45 -18.27
CA ASP A 141 -1.40 4.98 -17.29
C ASP A 141 -1.79 6.42 -17.66
N LEU A 142 -3.07 6.63 -17.96
CA LEU A 142 -3.65 7.93 -18.30
C LEU A 142 -4.67 8.42 -17.25
N SER A 143 -4.64 7.82 -16.05
CA SER A 143 -5.59 8.14 -14.99
C SER A 143 -5.54 9.62 -14.59
N GLN A 144 -6.72 10.17 -14.28
CA GLN A 144 -6.86 11.55 -13.81
C GLN A 144 -6.36 12.63 -14.77
N THR A 145 -6.34 12.37 -16.08
CA THR A 145 -6.04 13.35 -17.13
C THR A 145 -7.30 14.03 -17.69
N ASN A 146 -7.12 15.02 -18.56
CA ASN A 146 -8.19 15.62 -19.37
C ASN A 146 -8.32 14.96 -20.76
N ILE A 147 -7.60 13.86 -21.01
CA ILE A 147 -7.68 13.09 -22.26
C ILE A 147 -9.08 12.48 -22.38
N THR A 148 -9.68 12.58 -23.56
CA THR A 148 -11.00 12.09 -23.91
C THR A 148 -10.90 10.88 -24.85
N GLY A 149 -12.05 10.33 -25.26
CA GLY A 149 -12.07 9.26 -26.26
C GLY A 149 -11.42 9.65 -27.59
N ALA A 150 -11.44 10.93 -27.97
CA ALA A 150 -10.82 11.41 -29.21
C ALA A 150 -9.28 11.31 -29.18
N GLY A 151 -8.65 11.47 -28.01
CA GLY A 151 -7.21 11.29 -27.82
C GLY A 151 -6.76 9.84 -28.02
N MET A 152 -7.67 8.87 -27.86
CA MET A 152 -7.32 7.44 -27.91
C MET A 152 -7.02 6.91 -29.32
N LYS A 153 -7.35 7.67 -30.36
CA LYS A 153 -6.94 7.34 -31.74
C LYS A 153 -5.42 7.17 -31.89
N TRP A 154 -4.65 7.90 -31.08
CA TRP A 154 -3.19 7.88 -31.10
C TRP A 154 -2.61 6.63 -30.41
N VAL A 155 -3.35 6.05 -29.46
CA VAL A 155 -2.93 4.83 -28.74
C VAL A 155 -3.07 3.60 -29.63
N ALA A 156 -3.93 3.62 -30.65
CA ALA A 156 -4.13 2.50 -31.56
C ALA A 156 -2.84 2.05 -32.28
N GLY A 157 -1.79 2.88 -32.35
CA GLY A 157 -0.47 2.51 -32.89
C GLY A 157 0.43 1.73 -31.94
N LEU A 158 0.10 1.66 -30.64
CA LEU A 158 0.92 1.04 -29.59
C LEU A 158 0.67 -0.48 -29.54
N GLN A 159 1.09 -1.19 -30.58
CA GLN A 159 0.76 -2.61 -30.79
C GLN A 159 1.32 -3.57 -29.74
N ASN A 160 2.32 -3.14 -28.95
CA ASN A 160 2.90 -3.91 -27.85
C ASN A 160 2.27 -3.60 -26.48
N LEU A 161 1.27 -2.71 -26.43
CA LEU A 161 0.64 -2.29 -25.18
C LEU A 161 -0.13 -3.46 -24.54
N ARG A 162 0.21 -3.77 -23.30
CA ARG A 162 -0.34 -4.87 -22.52
C ARG A 162 -1.31 -4.39 -21.44
N HIS A 163 -0.99 -3.29 -20.78
CA HIS A 163 -1.81 -2.71 -19.72
C HIS A 163 -2.14 -1.26 -20.03
N LEU A 164 -3.42 -0.93 -19.96
CA LEU A 164 -3.93 0.43 -20.13
C LEU A 164 -4.83 0.82 -18.95
N THR A 165 -4.42 1.83 -18.20
CA THR A 165 -5.34 2.58 -17.34
C THR A 165 -5.94 3.71 -18.15
N ALA A 166 -7.24 3.61 -18.43
CA ALA A 166 -7.93 4.57 -19.29
C ALA A 166 -8.13 5.93 -18.58
N PRO A 167 -8.16 7.04 -19.35
CA PRO A 167 -8.50 8.33 -18.80
C PRO A 167 -9.99 8.41 -18.43
N ASN A 168 -10.31 9.16 -17.37
CA ASN A 168 -11.67 9.26 -16.81
C ASN A 168 -12.71 9.83 -17.81
N ARG A 169 -12.27 10.50 -18.89
CA ARG A 169 -13.15 11.08 -19.91
C ARG A 169 -13.24 10.24 -21.20
N MET A 170 -12.69 9.03 -21.21
CA MET A 170 -12.87 8.08 -22.32
C MET A 170 -14.35 7.71 -22.48
N ASP A 171 -14.85 7.72 -23.71
CA ASP A 171 -16.20 7.30 -24.09
C ASP A 171 -16.18 6.03 -24.95
N ASP A 172 -17.35 5.60 -25.45
CA ASP A 172 -17.51 4.40 -26.26
C ASP A 172 -16.68 4.42 -27.55
N ALA A 173 -16.51 5.59 -28.17
CA ALA A 173 -15.68 5.76 -29.37
C ALA A 173 -14.19 5.59 -29.04
N GLY A 174 -13.75 6.13 -27.89
CA GLY A 174 -12.40 5.90 -27.37
C GLY A 174 -12.11 4.41 -27.13
N LEU A 175 -13.07 3.68 -26.53
CA LEU A 175 -12.93 2.24 -26.31
C LEU A 175 -12.85 1.45 -27.62
N ALA A 176 -13.54 1.88 -28.68
CA ALA A 176 -13.46 1.25 -30.00
C ALA A 176 -12.06 1.36 -30.63
N HIS A 177 -11.28 2.40 -30.30
CA HIS A 177 -9.87 2.50 -30.69
C HIS A 177 -8.99 1.54 -29.88
N VAL A 178 -9.19 1.47 -28.56
CA VAL A 178 -8.45 0.57 -27.66
C VAL A 178 -8.70 -0.91 -27.99
N ALA A 179 -9.92 -1.25 -28.43
CA ALA A 179 -10.30 -2.60 -28.82
C ALA A 179 -9.51 -3.19 -30.01
N ARG A 180 -8.66 -2.39 -30.66
CA ARG A 180 -7.79 -2.79 -31.77
C ARG A 180 -6.36 -3.14 -31.33
N LEU A 181 -6.06 -3.11 -30.04
CA LEU A 181 -4.74 -3.43 -29.50
C LEU A 181 -4.61 -4.94 -29.29
N PRO A 182 -3.81 -5.66 -30.10
CA PRO A 182 -3.81 -7.12 -30.11
C PRO A 182 -3.08 -7.73 -28.91
N ALA A 183 -2.16 -6.98 -28.29
CA ALA A 183 -1.36 -7.43 -27.15
C ALA A 183 -1.96 -7.09 -25.78
N LEU A 184 -3.14 -6.45 -25.75
CA LEU A 184 -3.72 -5.95 -24.49
C LEU A 184 -4.22 -7.11 -23.62
N THR A 185 -3.62 -7.25 -22.44
CA THR A 185 -3.95 -8.25 -21.42
C THR A 185 -4.67 -7.64 -20.22
N GLY A 186 -4.47 -6.35 -19.94
CA GLY A 186 -5.15 -5.65 -18.85
C GLY A 186 -5.74 -4.29 -19.27
N LEU A 187 -7.00 -4.06 -18.90
CA LEU A 187 -7.71 -2.81 -19.17
C LEU A 187 -8.45 -2.32 -17.93
N TYR A 188 -8.12 -1.11 -17.48
CA TYR A 188 -8.67 -0.53 -16.27
C TYR A 188 -9.51 0.71 -16.59
N LEU A 189 -10.83 0.58 -16.46
CA LEU A 189 -11.83 1.60 -16.79
C LEU A 189 -12.46 2.19 -15.52
N ARG A 190 -11.62 2.78 -14.67
CA ARG A 190 -12.07 3.42 -13.42
C ARG A 190 -12.60 4.82 -13.73
N GLU A 191 -13.90 5.03 -13.50
CA GLU A 191 -14.60 6.32 -13.71
C GLU A 191 -14.54 6.87 -15.14
N SER A 192 -15.05 6.12 -16.11
CA SER A 192 -15.09 6.54 -17.52
C SER A 192 -16.46 7.07 -17.97
N ARG A 193 -16.53 7.62 -19.19
CA ARG A 193 -17.79 7.96 -19.87
C ARG A 193 -18.32 6.81 -20.73
N ILE A 194 -17.71 5.62 -20.64
CA ILE A 194 -18.13 4.42 -21.34
C ILE A 194 -19.49 3.96 -20.83
N THR A 195 -20.36 3.53 -21.72
CA THR A 195 -21.70 3.02 -21.43
C THR A 195 -21.78 1.50 -21.62
N ASN A 196 -22.92 0.92 -21.27
CA ASN A 196 -23.22 -0.48 -21.60
C ASN A 196 -23.03 -0.79 -23.10
N ALA A 197 -23.39 0.13 -24.00
CA ALA A 197 -23.23 -0.06 -25.43
C ALA A 197 -21.76 -0.09 -25.86
N GLY A 198 -20.90 0.69 -25.20
CA GLY A 198 -19.46 0.70 -25.46
C GLY A 198 -18.79 -0.64 -25.18
N LEU A 199 -19.21 -1.36 -24.14
CA LEU A 199 -18.61 -2.64 -23.75
C LEU A 199 -18.70 -3.73 -24.84
N ARG A 200 -19.57 -3.58 -25.84
CA ARG A 200 -19.59 -4.47 -27.01
C ARG A 200 -18.24 -4.52 -27.74
N HIS A 201 -17.45 -3.45 -27.68
CA HIS A 201 -16.15 -3.34 -28.34
C HIS A 201 -15.09 -4.25 -27.69
N LEU A 202 -15.27 -4.64 -26.41
CA LEU A 202 -14.36 -5.57 -25.74
C LEU A 202 -14.23 -6.92 -26.47
N ALA A 203 -15.22 -7.31 -27.28
CA ALA A 203 -15.15 -8.51 -28.10
C ALA A 203 -13.94 -8.57 -29.05
N GLY A 204 -13.29 -7.44 -29.36
CA GLY A 204 -12.04 -7.41 -30.12
C GLY A 204 -10.81 -7.86 -29.33
N LEU A 205 -10.86 -7.81 -28.00
CA LEU A 205 -9.72 -8.02 -27.11
C LEU A 205 -9.63 -9.49 -26.66
N GLN A 206 -9.34 -10.39 -27.60
CA GLN A 206 -9.30 -11.85 -27.35
C GLN A 206 -8.17 -12.28 -26.40
N GLY A 207 -7.16 -11.43 -26.19
CA GLY A 207 -6.07 -11.63 -25.25
C GLY A 207 -6.33 -11.08 -23.84
N LEU A 208 -7.47 -10.44 -23.58
CA LEU A 208 -7.70 -9.74 -22.31
C LEU A 208 -7.86 -10.74 -21.15
N GLU A 209 -7.01 -10.59 -20.14
CA GLU A 209 -6.98 -11.40 -18.91
C GLU A 209 -7.50 -10.64 -17.69
N GLU A 210 -7.32 -9.31 -17.66
CA GLU A 210 -7.70 -8.43 -16.57
C GLU A 210 -8.62 -7.30 -17.04
N LEU A 211 -9.73 -7.10 -16.32
CA LEU A 211 -10.65 -6.00 -16.57
C LEU A 211 -11.11 -5.37 -15.26
N ALA A 212 -11.01 -4.05 -15.16
CA ALA A 212 -11.67 -3.28 -14.11
C ALA A 212 -12.74 -2.38 -14.68
N LEU A 213 -13.96 -2.49 -14.16
CA LEU A 213 -15.10 -1.68 -14.54
C LEU A 213 -15.57 -0.84 -13.35
N GLY A 214 -15.48 0.48 -13.47
CA GLY A 214 -16.14 1.41 -12.56
C GLY A 214 -17.57 1.72 -13.03
N ALA A 215 -18.50 1.74 -12.08
CA ALA A 215 -19.89 2.09 -12.30
C ALA A 215 -20.06 3.60 -12.49
N GLY A 216 -21.19 3.96 -13.08
CA GLY A 216 -21.61 5.32 -13.38
C GLY A 216 -22.50 5.33 -14.62
N ARG A 217 -22.02 4.74 -15.70
CA ARG A 217 -22.79 4.50 -16.96
C ARG A 217 -22.79 3.04 -17.42
N ILE A 218 -21.96 2.21 -16.79
CA ILE A 218 -21.96 0.76 -16.94
C ILE A 218 -22.80 0.18 -15.80
N THR A 219 -23.71 -0.72 -16.15
CA THR A 219 -24.61 -1.44 -15.24
C THR A 219 -24.65 -2.92 -15.61
N ASP A 220 -25.53 -3.70 -14.96
CA ASP A 220 -25.78 -5.12 -15.27
C ASP A 220 -25.90 -5.41 -16.78
N ALA A 221 -26.59 -4.54 -17.52
CA ALA A 221 -26.81 -4.72 -18.96
C ALA A 221 -25.52 -4.73 -19.78
N GLY A 222 -24.45 -4.08 -19.31
CA GLY A 222 -23.15 -4.10 -19.95
C GLY A 222 -22.38 -5.41 -19.75
N LEU A 223 -22.63 -6.13 -18.64
CA LEU A 223 -21.90 -7.36 -18.30
C LEU A 223 -22.16 -8.51 -19.27
N VAL A 224 -23.26 -8.46 -20.04
CA VAL A 224 -23.58 -9.44 -21.09
C VAL A 224 -22.45 -9.60 -22.13
N HIS A 225 -21.64 -8.55 -22.32
CA HIS A 225 -20.56 -8.55 -23.30
C HIS A 225 -19.30 -9.30 -22.83
N LEU A 226 -19.13 -9.54 -21.52
CA LEU A 226 -17.93 -10.17 -20.97
C LEU A 226 -17.81 -11.65 -21.38
N GLY A 227 -18.92 -12.32 -21.71
CA GLY A 227 -18.91 -13.69 -22.22
C GLY A 227 -18.17 -13.88 -23.56
N LYS A 228 -17.72 -12.79 -24.19
CA LYS A 228 -16.93 -12.80 -25.43
C LYS A 228 -15.41 -12.76 -25.18
N LEU A 229 -14.98 -12.77 -23.92
CA LEU A 229 -13.58 -12.67 -23.51
C LEU A 229 -13.11 -14.04 -22.97
N PRO A 230 -12.53 -14.90 -23.82
CA PRO A 230 -12.24 -16.29 -23.45
C PRO A 230 -11.09 -16.45 -22.44
N ARG A 231 -10.29 -15.41 -22.27
CA ARG A 231 -9.12 -15.40 -21.37
C ARG A 231 -9.31 -14.55 -20.13
N LEU A 232 -10.49 -13.96 -19.91
CA LEU A 232 -10.72 -13.08 -18.76
C LEU A 232 -10.67 -13.89 -17.47
N ARG A 233 -9.63 -13.66 -16.66
CA ARG A 233 -9.35 -14.38 -15.41
C ARG A 233 -9.62 -13.51 -14.20
N TYR A 234 -9.48 -12.20 -14.37
CA TYR A 234 -9.56 -11.22 -13.31
C TYR A 234 -10.59 -10.15 -13.66
N LEU A 235 -11.58 -9.97 -12.79
CA LEU A 235 -12.61 -8.94 -12.95
C LEU A 235 -12.78 -8.14 -11.66
N MET A 236 -12.73 -6.82 -11.79
CA MET A 236 -13.19 -5.91 -10.74
C MET A 236 -14.44 -5.18 -11.20
N LEU A 237 -15.46 -5.21 -10.35
CA LEU A 237 -16.66 -4.41 -10.48
C LEU A 237 -16.71 -3.43 -9.32
N GLN A 238 -16.68 -2.13 -9.62
CA GLN A 238 -16.76 -1.08 -8.60
C GLN A 238 -18.02 -0.24 -8.81
N GLY A 239 -18.88 -0.08 -7.79
CA GLY A 239 -19.93 0.96 -7.76
C GLY A 239 -21.36 0.50 -8.05
N GLU A 240 -22.31 1.39 -7.81
CA GLU A 240 -23.72 1.04 -7.48
C GLU A 240 -24.59 0.51 -8.63
N GLY A 241 -24.09 0.55 -9.86
CA GLY A 241 -24.82 0.12 -11.07
C GLY A 241 -24.88 -1.40 -11.27
N PHE A 242 -24.17 -2.17 -10.45
CA PHE A 242 -24.17 -3.63 -10.50
C PHE A 242 -25.02 -4.23 -9.38
N THR A 243 -25.88 -5.19 -9.74
CA THR A 243 -26.80 -5.88 -8.82
C THR A 243 -26.69 -7.40 -8.99
N ASP A 244 -27.47 -8.16 -8.21
CA ASP A 244 -27.54 -9.62 -8.32
C ASP A 244 -27.88 -10.10 -9.75
N ALA A 245 -28.70 -9.35 -10.48
CA ALA A 245 -29.07 -9.68 -11.85
C ALA A 245 -27.86 -9.65 -12.80
N GLY A 246 -26.91 -8.73 -12.59
CA GLY A 246 -25.69 -8.66 -13.38
C GLY A 246 -24.79 -9.87 -13.22
N PHE A 247 -24.77 -10.49 -12.04
CA PHE A 247 -23.91 -11.65 -11.77
C PHE A 247 -24.35 -12.90 -12.55
N ALA A 248 -25.62 -12.98 -12.96
CA ALA A 248 -26.08 -14.03 -13.87
C ALA A 248 -25.33 -14.02 -15.21
N HIS A 249 -24.89 -12.85 -15.70
CA HIS A 249 -24.11 -12.75 -16.93
C HIS A 249 -22.67 -13.27 -16.77
N LEU A 250 -22.11 -13.21 -15.56
CA LEU A 250 -20.74 -13.64 -15.29
C LEU A 250 -20.58 -15.16 -15.47
N GLN A 251 -21.65 -15.94 -15.35
CA GLN A 251 -21.66 -17.38 -15.64
C GLN A 251 -21.17 -17.72 -17.06
N ARG A 252 -21.25 -16.76 -17.98
CA ARG A 252 -20.75 -16.90 -19.36
C ARG A 252 -19.24 -16.65 -19.48
N VAL A 253 -18.54 -16.47 -18.36
CA VAL A 253 -17.10 -16.24 -18.29
C VAL A 253 -16.43 -17.31 -17.41
N PRO A 254 -16.40 -18.59 -17.85
CA PRO A 254 -15.87 -19.70 -17.05
C PRO A 254 -14.35 -19.63 -16.80
N SER A 255 -13.66 -18.73 -17.51
CA SER A 255 -12.24 -18.43 -17.32
C SER A 255 -11.96 -17.62 -16.03
N LEU A 256 -12.97 -17.00 -15.41
CA LEU A 256 -12.78 -16.21 -14.20
C LEU A 256 -12.18 -17.05 -13.06
N ARG A 257 -11.19 -16.46 -12.39
CA ARG A 257 -10.49 -17.00 -11.22
C ARG A 257 -10.54 -16.03 -10.05
N VAL A 258 -10.55 -14.74 -10.33
CA VAL A 258 -10.53 -13.67 -9.35
C VAL A 258 -11.65 -12.69 -9.65
N LEU A 259 -12.53 -12.45 -8.66
CA LEU A 259 -13.61 -11.47 -8.76
C LEU A 259 -13.60 -10.55 -7.54
N HIS A 260 -13.35 -9.28 -7.80
CA HIS A 260 -13.34 -8.22 -6.79
C HIS A 260 -14.58 -7.35 -6.92
N LEU A 261 -15.33 -7.27 -5.84
CA LEU A 261 -16.58 -6.53 -5.78
C LEU A 261 -16.42 -5.41 -4.77
N ALA A 262 -16.46 -4.17 -5.24
CA ALA A 262 -16.22 -3.00 -4.40
C ALA A 262 -17.37 -1.99 -4.51
N HIS A 263 -17.89 -1.54 -3.36
CA HIS A 263 -18.96 -0.54 -3.31
C HIS A 263 -20.21 -0.98 -4.10
N LEU A 264 -20.69 -2.20 -3.85
CA LEU A 264 -21.91 -2.75 -4.43
C LEU A 264 -23.02 -2.85 -3.37
N PRO A 265 -23.74 -1.75 -3.06
CA PRO A 265 -24.77 -1.76 -2.00
C PRO A 265 -26.00 -2.60 -2.36
N ASN A 266 -26.22 -2.88 -3.64
CA ASN A 266 -27.40 -3.58 -4.17
C ASN A 266 -27.12 -5.05 -4.52
N THR A 267 -26.07 -5.64 -3.94
CA THR A 267 -25.74 -7.07 -4.08
C THR A 267 -26.05 -7.80 -2.78
N THR A 268 -26.70 -8.96 -2.92
CA THR A 268 -27.14 -9.82 -1.81
C THR A 268 -26.70 -11.27 -2.02
N ASP A 269 -27.14 -12.16 -1.13
CA ASP A 269 -26.91 -13.61 -1.24
C ASP A 269 -27.43 -14.20 -2.57
N ALA A 270 -28.46 -13.60 -3.19
CA ALA A 270 -28.97 -14.02 -4.49
C ALA A 270 -27.92 -13.86 -5.61
N GLY A 271 -27.10 -12.82 -5.55
CA GLY A 271 -25.96 -12.66 -6.44
C GLY A 271 -24.93 -13.78 -6.26
N LEU A 272 -24.68 -14.19 -5.01
CA LEU A 272 -23.71 -15.27 -4.72
C LEU A 272 -24.19 -16.64 -5.20
N ALA A 273 -25.50 -16.87 -5.24
CA ALA A 273 -26.07 -18.05 -5.87
C ALA A 273 -25.66 -18.14 -7.35
N HIS A 274 -25.61 -17.01 -8.07
CA HIS A 274 -25.11 -16.98 -9.44
C HIS A 274 -23.60 -17.23 -9.53
N LEU A 275 -22.81 -16.63 -8.63
CA LEU A 275 -21.35 -16.79 -8.59
C LEU A 275 -20.91 -18.22 -8.25
N SER A 276 -21.70 -18.96 -7.47
CA SER A 276 -21.43 -20.37 -7.16
C SER A 276 -21.33 -21.28 -8.39
N LYS A 277 -21.81 -20.83 -9.55
CA LYS A 277 -21.70 -21.56 -10.83
C LYS A 277 -20.34 -21.38 -11.51
N LEU A 278 -19.51 -20.44 -11.06
CA LEU A 278 -18.15 -20.23 -11.54
C LEU A 278 -17.18 -21.19 -10.84
N THR A 279 -17.24 -22.47 -11.20
CA THR A 279 -16.48 -23.55 -10.53
C THR A 279 -14.97 -23.37 -10.54
N GLY A 280 -14.44 -22.57 -11.47
CA GLY A 280 -13.02 -22.21 -11.53
C GLY A 280 -12.60 -21.10 -10.56
N MET A 281 -13.53 -20.46 -9.84
CA MET A 281 -13.25 -19.34 -8.96
C MET A 281 -12.29 -19.72 -7.83
N GLN A 282 -11.31 -18.86 -7.58
CA GLN A 282 -10.26 -19.04 -6.58
C GLN A 282 -10.32 -17.94 -5.52
N ASP A 283 -10.51 -16.69 -5.95
CA ASP A 283 -10.45 -15.53 -5.07
C ASP A 283 -11.70 -14.65 -5.21
N LEU A 284 -12.40 -14.43 -4.09
CA LEU A 284 -13.61 -13.63 -4.01
C LEU A 284 -13.51 -12.59 -2.91
N THR A 285 -13.68 -11.32 -3.28
CA THR A 285 -13.63 -10.23 -2.29
C THR A 285 -14.83 -9.30 -2.37
N PHE A 286 -15.34 -8.95 -1.19
CA PHE A 286 -16.55 -8.17 -0.99
C PHE A 286 -16.23 -6.94 -0.15
N HIS A 287 -15.79 -5.88 -0.81
CA HIS A 287 -15.58 -4.60 -0.15
C HIS A 287 -16.88 -3.80 -0.11
N TRP A 288 -17.34 -3.50 1.09
CA TRP A 288 -18.54 -2.70 1.35
C TRP A 288 -19.85 -3.34 0.85
N SER A 289 -19.98 -4.66 0.94
CA SER A 289 -21.20 -5.40 0.56
C SER A 289 -21.99 -5.85 1.78
N GLN A 290 -22.85 -4.96 2.31
CA GLN A 290 -23.65 -5.23 3.51
C GLN A 290 -24.78 -6.25 3.31
N GLY A 291 -25.15 -6.54 2.06
CA GLY A 291 -26.21 -7.50 1.72
C GLY A 291 -25.79 -8.97 1.76
N ILE A 292 -24.50 -9.26 2.01
CA ILE A 292 -23.99 -10.63 2.11
C ILE A 292 -24.17 -11.14 3.55
N THR A 293 -24.81 -12.30 3.70
CA THR A 293 -25.10 -12.97 4.97
C THR A 293 -24.62 -14.42 4.97
N ASN A 294 -25.01 -15.19 5.99
CA ASN A 294 -24.70 -16.62 6.12
C ASN A 294 -25.20 -17.46 4.94
N GLU A 295 -26.34 -17.11 4.34
CA GLU A 295 -26.87 -17.85 3.18
C GLU A 295 -25.99 -17.65 1.94
N GLY A 296 -25.41 -16.46 1.77
CA GLY A 296 -24.44 -16.20 0.71
C GLY A 296 -23.20 -17.09 0.83
N ILE A 297 -22.70 -17.27 2.05
CA ILE A 297 -21.56 -18.15 2.34
C ILE A 297 -21.88 -19.61 2.02
N ARG A 298 -23.11 -20.06 2.27
CA ARG A 298 -23.57 -21.41 1.88
C ARG A 298 -23.40 -21.65 0.38
N HIS A 299 -23.71 -20.66 -0.46
CA HIS A 299 -23.50 -20.76 -1.91
C HIS A 299 -22.03 -20.83 -2.28
N LEU A 300 -21.18 -19.99 -1.66
CA LEU A 300 -19.74 -19.96 -1.94
C LEU A 300 -19.00 -21.21 -1.47
N ALA A 301 -19.49 -21.88 -0.42
CA ALA A 301 -18.93 -23.13 0.07
C ALA A 301 -18.97 -24.28 -0.97
N ALA A 302 -19.79 -24.16 -2.02
CA ALA A 302 -19.85 -25.11 -3.12
C ALA A 302 -18.72 -24.94 -4.16
N LEU A 303 -17.90 -23.89 -4.06
CA LEU A 303 -16.82 -23.62 -5.01
C LEU A 303 -15.60 -24.52 -4.71
N PRO A 304 -15.23 -25.45 -5.62
CA PRO A 304 -14.24 -26.49 -5.34
C PRO A 304 -12.79 -26.01 -5.33
N HIS A 305 -12.54 -24.78 -5.76
CA HIS A 305 -11.21 -24.20 -5.91
C HIS A 305 -11.02 -22.90 -5.14
N LEU A 306 -11.97 -22.53 -4.27
CA LEU A 306 -11.92 -21.28 -3.51
C LEU A 306 -10.77 -21.31 -2.49
N ARG A 307 -9.82 -20.39 -2.65
CA ARG A 307 -8.61 -20.25 -1.82
C ARG A 307 -8.64 -18.98 -0.98
N SER A 308 -9.15 -17.88 -1.53
CA SER A 308 -9.23 -16.60 -0.84
C SER A 308 -10.66 -16.08 -0.78
N LEU A 309 -11.09 -15.71 0.42
CA LEU A 309 -12.41 -15.13 0.65
C LEU A 309 -12.31 -13.93 1.61
N ASP A 310 -12.67 -12.74 1.12
CA ASP A 310 -12.81 -11.53 1.95
C ASP A 310 -14.28 -11.13 2.07
N VAL A 311 -14.81 -11.27 3.29
CA VAL A 311 -16.17 -10.87 3.70
C VAL A 311 -16.14 -9.93 4.91
N ALA A 312 -15.06 -9.15 5.09
CA ALA A 312 -14.82 -8.32 6.29
C ALA A 312 -15.86 -7.21 6.54
N ARG A 313 -16.68 -6.88 5.54
CA ARG A 313 -17.74 -5.86 5.65
C ARG A 313 -19.12 -6.43 5.33
N SER A 314 -19.36 -7.68 5.74
CA SER A 314 -20.61 -8.43 5.56
C SER A 314 -21.35 -8.64 6.88
N ARG A 315 -22.48 -9.37 6.84
CA ARG A 315 -23.27 -9.79 8.01
C ARG A 315 -23.10 -11.29 8.30
N VAL A 316 -21.93 -11.84 7.98
CA VAL A 316 -21.59 -13.24 8.25
C VAL A 316 -21.34 -13.43 9.76
N THR A 317 -21.85 -14.53 10.30
CA THR A 317 -21.69 -14.93 11.70
C THR A 317 -21.17 -16.37 11.79
N ASP A 318 -21.08 -16.93 13.00
CA ASP A 318 -20.75 -18.35 13.22
C ASP A 318 -21.55 -19.32 12.33
N ALA A 319 -22.82 -19.00 12.03
CA ALA A 319 -23.67 -19.84 11.17
C ALA A 319 -23.17 -19.88 9.72
N GLY A 320 -22.56 -18.80 9.22
CA GLY A 320 -21.87 -18.80 7.93
C GLY A 320 -20.58 -19.59 7.98
N LEU A 321 -19.81 -19.48 9.07
CA LEU A 321 -18.57 -20.24 9.24
C LEU A 321 -18.81 -21.76 9.34
N ALA A 322 -19.96 -22.19 9.84
CA ALA A 322 -20.37 -23.59 9.81
C ALA A 322 -20.40 -24.17 8.38
N HIS A 323 -20.67 -23.36 7.35
CA HIS A 323 -20.57 -23.78 5.95
C HIS A 323 -19.12 -23.78 5.44
N LEU A 324 -18.30 -22.84 5.91
CA LEU A 324 -16.90 -22.74 5.47
C LEU A 324 -16.03 -23.89 5.98
N ARG A 325 -16.39 -24.55 7.09
CA ARG A 325 -15.59 -25.66 7.67
C ARG A 325 -15.23 -26.75 6.66
N ASP A 326 -16.06 -26.95 5.63
CA ASP A 326 -15.90 -27.98 4.60
C ASP A 326 -15.11 -27.50 3.37
N VAL A 327 -14.79 -26.21 3.28
CA VAL A 327 -14.02 -25.60 2.18
C VAL A 327 -12.53 -25.76 2.45
N LYS A 328 -12.04 -27.01 2.31
CA LYS A 328 -10.65 -27.40 2.65
C LYS A 328 -9.56 -26.75 1.79
N THR A 329 -9.96 -26.00 0.77
CA THR A 329 -9.08 -25.25 -0.13
C THR A 329 -8.75 -23.84 0.36
N LEU A 330 -9.45 -23.32 1.37
CA LEU A 330 -9.22 -21.97 1.89
C LEU A 330 -7.82 -21.82 2.49
N GLU A 331 -7.12 -20.80 2.00
CA GLU A 331 -5.78 -20.36 2.41
C GLU A 331 -5.83 -18.96 3.04
N THR A 332 -6.73 -18.10 2.57
CA THR A 332 -6.90 -16.73 3.07
C THR A 332 -8.36 -16.45 3.39
N LEU A 333 -8.63 -15.93 4.59
CA LEU A 333 -9.99 -15.63 5.04
C LEU A 333 -10.04 -14.33 5.84
N TRP A 334 -10.81 -13.35 5.37
CA TRP A 334 -11.05 -12.10 6.08
C TRP A 334 -12.52 -12.02 6.49
N LEU A 335 -12.75 -11.91 7.80
CA LEU A 335 -14.06 -12.02 8.42
C LEU A 335 -14.56 -10.68 8.94
N PRO A 336 -15.90 -10.51 9.07
CA PRO A 336 -16.45 -9.30 9.65
C PRO A 336 -16.01 -9.10 11.09
N SER A 337 -16.02 -7.84 11.52
CA SER A 337 -15.60 -7.43 12.86
C SER A 337 -16.58 -7.82 13.97
N GLU A 338 -17.72 -8.40 13.63
CA GLU A 338 -18.81 -8.73 14.56
C GLU A 338 -19.40 -10.10 14.21
N GLY A 339 -20.07 -10.75 15.16
CA GLY A 339 -20.83 -11.98 14.93
C GLY A 339 -20.03 -13.29 14.94
N ILE A 340 -18.72 -13.23 15.21
CA ILE A 340 -17.84 -14.41 15.31
C ILE A 340 -17.49 -14.72 16.77
N SER A 341 -17.94 -15.86 17.30
CA SER A 341 -17.65 -16.31 18.68
C SER A 341 -16.62 -17.45 18.71
N ASP A 342 -16.41 -18.04 19.89
CA ASP A 342 -15.61 -19.27 20.04
C ASP A 342 -16.07 -20.40 19.11
N THR A 343 -17.38 -20.48 18.84
CA THR A 343 -17.97 -21.48 17.93
C THR A 343 -17.49 -21.25 16.50
N GLY A 344 -17.43 -20.00 16.05
CA GLY A 344 -16.87 -19.65 14.75
C GLY A 344 -15.42 -20.06 14.60
N LEU A 345 -14.60 -19.74 15.61
CA LEU A 345 -13.17 -20.13 15.63
C LEU A 345 -12.97 -21.65 15.66
N GLU A 346 -13.87 -22.40 16.31
CA GLU A 346 -13.89 -23.86 16.23
C GLU A 346 -14.09 -24.37 14.80
N TYR A 347 -15.00 -23.78 14.02
CA TYR A 347 -15.19 -24.17 12.63
C TYR A 347 -13.96 -23.86 11.76
N LEU A 348 -13.34 -22.70 11.96
CA LEU A 348 -12.11 -22.34 11.25
C LEU A 348 -10.94 -23.27 11.56
N SER A 349 -10.89 -23.83 12.78
CA SER A 349 -9.86 -24.79 13.19
C SER A 349 -9.82 -26.08 12.35
N GLN A 350 -10.85 -26.31 11.52
CA GLN A 350 -10.99 -27.47 10.63
C GLN A 350 -10.49 -27.19 9.21
N LEU A 351 -9.96 -26.00 8.93
CA LEU A 351 -9.41 -25.59 7.65
C LEU A 351 -7.90 -25.92 7.59
N PRO A 352 -7.50 -26.97 6.86
CA PRO A 352 -6.14 -27.52 6.96
C PRO A 352 -5.09 -26.71 6.21
N ARG A 353 -5.49 -25.72 5.40
CA ARG A 353 -4.60 -24.93 4.54
C ARG A 353 -4.60 -23.45 4.88
N LEU A 354 -5.24 -23.05 5.98
CA LEU A 354 -5.38 -21.65 6.34
C LEU A 354 -4.02 -21.06 6.71
N ARG A 355 -3.55 -20.09 5.91
CA ARG A 355 -2.27 -19.39 6.05
C ARG A 355 -2.44 -17.95 6.49
N SER A 356 -3.51 -17.27 6.07
CA SER A 356 -3.79 -15.89 6.44
C SER A 356 -5.23 -15.74 6.93
N LEU A 357 -5.39 -15.23 8.17
CA LEU A 357 -6.69 -15.05 8.80
C LEU A 357 -6.80 -13.66 9.43
N ASN A 358 -7.85 -12.94 9.07
CA ASN A 358 -8.29 -11.77 9.79
C ASN A 358 -9.68 -12.01 10.40
N VAL A 359 -9.74 -11.99 11.73
CA VAL A 359 -10.99 -12.05 12.52
C VAL A 359 -10.98 -10.97 13.61
N SER A 360 -10.26 -9.87 13.35
CA SER A 360 -10.15 -8.74 14.27
C SER A 360 -11.49 -8.00 14.40
N ARG A 361 -11.84 -7.62 15.64
CA ARG A 361 -13.04 -6.84 15.94
C ARG A 361 -12.73 -5.34 16.08
N ASP A 362 -13.75 -4.51 15.85
CA ASP A 362 -13.69 -3.09 16.21
C ASP A 362 -13.90 -2.96 17.73
N TYR A 363 -12.80 -2.98 18.47
CA TYR A 363 -12.81 -2.94 19.93
C TYR A 363 -13.45 -1.67 20.52
N ARG A 364 -13.55 -0.57 19.75
CA ARG A 364 -14.19 0.68 20.23
C ARG A 364 -15.70 0.55 20.33
N ARG A 365 -16.28 -0.38 19.59
CA ARG A 365 -17.72 -0.69 19.60
C ARG A 365 -18.06 -1.88 20.50
N ASP A 366 -17.06 -2.64 20.92
CA ASP A 366 -17.19 -3.87 21.73
C ASP A 366 -17.23 -3.58 23.25
N SER A 367 -17.95 -2.53 23.68
CA SER A 367 -17.86 -2.04 25.06
C SER A 367 -18.80 -2.75 26.06
N SER A 368 -19.79 -3.53 25.61
CA SER A 368 -20.81 -4.10 26.51
C SER A 368 -20.73 -5.62 26.70
N GLY A 369 -19.90 -6.36 25.95
CA GLY A 369 -19.81 -7.82 26.07
C GLY A 369 -21.08 -8.59 25.68
N GLU A 370 -22.13 -7.90 25.21
CA GLU A 370 -23.44 -8.48 24.88
C GLU A 370 -23.45 -9.20 23.51
N GLN A 371 -22.40 -9.04 22.69
CA GLN A 371 -22.39 -9.46 21.27
C GLN A 371 -21.51 -10.69 20.95
N GLY A 372 -21.48 -11.69 21.83
CA GLY A 372 -20.91 -13.01 21.52
C GLY A 372 -19.48 -12.96 20.97
N TYR A 373 -18.56 -12.32 21.70
CA TYR A 373 -17.14 -12.25 21.35
C TYR A 373 -16.46 -13.61 21.55
N TYR A 374 -15.36 -13.85 20.83
CA TYR A 374 -14.50 -15.00 21.09
C TYR A 374 -13.51 -14.70 22.22
N THR A 375 -13.13 -15.74 22.94
CA THR A 375 -12.30 -15.70 24.14
C THR A 375 -11.01 -16.52 23.94
N ASP A 376 -10.24 -16.70 25.01
CA ASP A 376 -9.12 -17.65 25.04
C ASP A 376 -9.52 -19.06 24.58
N LYS A 377 -10.78 -19.47 24.78
CA LYS A 377 -11.26 -20.79 24.31
C LYS A 377 -11.20 -20.88 22.79
N GLY A 378 -11.78 -19.92 22.08
CA GLY A 378 -11.78 -19.90 20.62
C GLY A 378 -10.38 -19.79 20.04
N ILE A 379 -9.50 -18.98 20.64
CA ILE A 379 -8.10 -18.87 20.20
C ILE A 379 -7.33 -20.19 20.37
N ARG A 380 -7.55 -20.93 21.47
CA ARG A 380 -6.97 -22.28 21.64
C ARG A 380 -7.43 -23.26 20.56
N MET A 381 -8.67 -23.13 20.10
CA MET A 381 -9.20 -23.98 19.02
C MET A 381 -8.59 -23.56 17.68
N LEU A 382 -8.56 -22.27 17.38
CA LEU A 382 -7.95 -21.71 16.19
C LEU A 382 -6.46 -22.09 16.05
N ALA A 383 -5.72 -22.16 17.17
CA ALA A 383 -4.31 -22.55 17.20
C ALA A 383 -4.03 -23.99 16.65
N ARG A 384 -5.06 -24.75 16.29
CA ARG A 384 -4.93 -26.01 15.52
C ARG A 384 -4.56 -25.78 14.05
N CYS A 385 -4.79 -24.59 13.50
CA CYS A 385 -4.36 -24.21 12.15
C CYS A 385 -2.85 -23.92 12.12
N ARG A 386 -2.02 -24.97 12.16
CA ARG A 386 -0.56 -24.86 12.31
C ARG A 386 0.17 -24.19 11.13
N ASP A 387 -0.49 -24.10 9.98
CA ASP A 387 0.04 -23.48 8.77
C ASP A 387 -0.21 -21.97 8.70
N LEU A 388 -0.80 -21.37 9.76
CA LEU A 388 -0.97 -19.92 9.85
C LEU A 388 0.38 -19.20 9.82
N GLU A 389 0.50 -18.28 8.87
CA GLU A 389 1.63 -17.37 8.65
C GLU A 389 1.25 -15.92 8.99
N GLU A 390 -0.02 -15.55 8.80
CA GLU A 390 -0.55 -14.23 9.09
C GLU A 390 -1.81 -14.35 9.95
N LEU A 391 -1.82 -13.67 11.09
CA LEU A 391 -2.95 -13.68 12.01
C LEU A 391 -3.27 -12.27 12.51
N SER A 392 -4.46 -11.80 12.20
CA SER A 392 -5.04 -10.60 12.79
C SER A 392 -6.25 -10.97 13.65
N VAL A 393 -6.14 -10.71 14.95
CA VAL A 393 -7.13 -11.03 15.97
C VAL A 393 -7.29 -9.85 16.92
N GLY A 394 -8.45 -9.75 17.56
CA GLY A 394 -8.73 -8.70 18.52
C GLY A 394 -10.11 -8.86 19.11
N SER A 395 -10.16 -9.07 20.42
CA SER A 395 -11.38 -9.25 21.20
C SER A 395 -11.10 -8.92 22.66
N ILE A 396 -12.07 -8.32 23.35
CA ILE A 396 -11.99 -8.02 24.79
C ILE A 396 -11.88 -9.30 25.65
N GLY A 397 -12.25 -10.46 25.09
CA GLY A 397 -12.18 -11.76 25.76
C GLY A 397 -10.82 -12.43 25.71
N MET A 398 -9.81 -11.81 25.10
CA MET A 398 -8.46 -12.36 24.98
C MET A 398 -7.58 -11.91 26.14
N THR A 399 -6.95 -12.87 26.81
CA THR A 399 -5.98 -12.66 27.89
C THR A 399 -4.61 -13.23 27.52
N ASP A 400 -3.68 -13.26 28.49
CA ASP A 400 -2.38 -13.92 28.34
C ASP A 400 -2.49 -15.40 27.93
N ALA A 401 -3.60 -16.07 28.25
CA ALA A 401 -3.83 -17.45 27.82
C ALA A 401 -4.07 -17.58 26.30
N SER A 402 -4.62 -16.54 25.64
CA SER A 402 -4.65 -16.47 24.18
C SER A 402 -3.24 -16.38 23.60
N MET A 403 -2.33 -15.64 24.24
CA MET A 403 -0.94 -15.51 23.76
C MET A 403 -0.18 -16.83 23.87
N GLU A 404 -0.44 -17.61 24.93
CA GLU A 404 0.10 -18.96 25.07
C GLU A 404 -0.38 -19.90 23.95
N ALA A 405 -1.64 -19.79 23.53
CA ALA A 405 -2.17 -20.56 22.40
C ALA A 405 -1.55 -20.12 21.06
N ILE A 406 -1.47 -18.80 20.81
CA ILE A 406 -0.87 -18.22 19.59
C ILE A 406 0.62 -18.59 19.49
N ALA A 407 1.35 -18.63 20.60
CA ALA A 407 2.75 -19.07 20.65
C ALA A 407 3.00 -20.48 20.10
N THR A 408 1.94 -21.30 19.94
CA THR A 408 2.04 -22.63 19.34
C THR A 408 2.01 -22.63 17.80
N LEU A 409 1.69 -21.50 17.17
CA LEU A 409 1.64 -21.28 15.72
C LEU A 409 3.03 -20.89 15.19
N ARG A 410 3.93 -21.86 15.08
CA ARG A 410 5.35 -21.63 14.80
C ARG A 410 5.67 -21.04 13.42
N ASN A 411 4.73 -21.10 12.48
CA ASN A 411 4.89 -20.55 11.13
C ASN A 411 4.50 -19.07 11.03
N LEU A 412 4.03 -18.45 12.12
CA LEU A 412 3.63 -17.03 12.12
C LEU A 412 4.78 -16.10 11.77
N ARG A 413 4.54 -15.26 10.76
CA ARG A 413 5.40 -14.17 10.28
C ARG A 413 4.80 -12.80 10.56
N ASP A 414 3.47 -12.68 10.48
CA ASP A 414 2.74 -11.45 10.82
C ASP A 414 1.69 -11.74 11.90
N LEU A 415 1.82 -11.05 13.04
CA LEU A 415 0.85 -11.09 14.11
C LEU A 415 0.38 -9.67 14.43
N THR A 416 -0.92 -9.47 14.33
CA THR A 416 -1.58 -8.22 14.70
C THR A 416 -2.65 -8.48 15.76
N LEU A 417 -2.51 -7.81 16.90
CA LEU A 417 -3.44 -7.84 18.03
C LEU A 417 -4.14 -6.48 18.15
N PHE A 418 -5.47 -6.48 18.15
CA PHE A 418 -6.29 -5.27 18.33
C PHE A 418 -7.10 -5.31 19.62
N GLY A 419 -7.12 -4.21 20.36
CA GLY A 419 -8.03 -4.05 21.51
C GLY A 419 -7.84 -5.10 22.60
N CYS A 420 -6.65 -5.70 22.71
CA CYS A 420 -6.37 -6.80 23.63
C CYS A 420 -6.05 -6.28 25.03
N THR A 421 -7.02 -5.57 25.63
CA THR A 421 -6.85 -4.80 26.88
C THR A 421 -6.50 -5.64 28.10
N ALA A 422 -6.75 -6.95 28.08
CA ALA A 422 -6.40 -7.89 29.14
C ALA A 422 -5.08 -8.66 28.89
N VAL A 423 -4.36 -8.38 27.79
CA VAL A 423 -3.02 -8.93 27.55
C VAL A 423 -1.99 -8.08 28.29
N THR A 424 -1.17 -8.72 29.11
CA THR A 424 -0.14 -8.11 29.96
C THR A 424 1.27 -8.48 29.51
N ASP A 425 2.27 -8.09 30.30
CA ASP A 425 3.67 -8.45 30.08
C ASP A 425 3.89 -9.98 30.04
N GLU A 426 3.14 -10.74 30.84
CA GLU A 426 3.23 -12.20 30.82
C GLU A 426 2.71 -12.79 29.50
N GLY A 427 1.70 -12.18 28.89
CA GLY A 427 1.23 -12.53 27.56
C GLY A 427 2.26 -12.24 26.47
N LEU A 428 2.87 -11.05 26.48
CA LEU A 428 3.92 -10.70 25.52
C LEU A 428 5.13 -11.64 25.62
N LYS A 429 5.48 -12.06 26.84
CA LYS A 429 6.56 -13.02 27.09
C LYS A 429 6.33 -14.37 26.42
N LYS A 430 5.07 -14.81 26.27
CA LYS A 430 4.75 -16.05 25.53
C LYS A 430 5.07 -15.92 24.04
N LEU A 431 4.85 -14.74 23.46
CA LEU A 431 5.09 -14.47 22.03
C LEU A 431 6.57 -14.48 21.66
N ALA A 432 7.49 -14.29 22.63
CA ALA A 432 8.93 -14.36 22.41
C ALA A 432 9.44 -15.72 21.85
N SER A 433 8.58 -16.74 21.86
CA SER A 433 8.85 -18.06 21.27
C SER A 433 8.66 -18.12 19.74
N LEU A 434 7.98 -17.15 19.13
CA LEU A 434 7.70 -17.08 17.69
C LEU A 434 8.93 -16.57 16.91
N LYS A 435 9.96 -17.40 16.75
CA LYS A 435 11.26 -16.98 16.22
C LYS A 435 11.26 -16.54 14.75
N ASP A 436 10.25 -16.94 13.98
CA ASP A 436 10.11 -16.58 12.57
C ASP A 436 9.24 -15.32 12.36
N LEU A 437 8.81 -14.67 13.46
CA LEU A 437 7.99 -13.46 13.39
C LEU A 437 8.77 -12.29 12.79
N GLU A 438 8.22 -11.71 11.72
CA GLU A 438 8.77 -10.57 10.98
C GLU A 438 8.03 -9.27 11.31
N VAL A 439 6.73 -9.36 11.62
CA VAL A 439 5.85 -8.24 11.94
C VAL A 439 5.07 -8.54 13.21
N LEU A 440 5.15 -7.62 14.18
CA LEU A 440 4.33 -7.64 15.39
C LEU A 440 3.67 -6.28 15.59
N ASN A 441 2.35 -6.26 15.52
CA ASN A 441 1.53 -5.11 15.84
C ASN A 441 0.68 -5.42 17.08
N VAL A 442 0.79 -4.62 18.12
CA VAL A 442 0.04 -4.80 19.37
C VAL A 442 -0.64 -3.49 19.73
N HIS A 443 -1.96 -3.45 19.63
CA HIS A 443 -2.76 -2.25 19.91
C HIS A 443 -3.56 -2.43 21.19
N ASP A 444 -3.44 -1.45 22.09
CA ASP A 444 -4.22 -1.31 23.31
C ASP A 444 -4.01 -2.45 24.34
N ALA A 445 -2.86 -3.13 24.31
CA ALA A 445 -2.47 -4.10 25.34
C ALA A 445 -2.15 -3.43 26.68
N ASN A 446 -2.36 -4.13 27.80
CA ASN A 446 -1.97 -3.68 29.14
C ASN A 446 -0.53 -4.09 29.48
N ALA A 447 0.37 -3.86 28.53
CA ALA A 447 1.78 -4.09 28.67
C ALA A 447 2.51 -2.83 29.17
N THR A 448 3.60 -3.06 29.88
CA THR A 448 4.52 -2.03 30.36
C THR A 448 5.72 -1.90 29.43
N ILE A 449 6.52 -0.84 29.62
CA ILE A 449 7.80 -0.67 28.92
C ILE A 449 8.78 -1.79 29.29
N SER A 450 8.89 -2.19 30.57
CA SER A 450 9.74 -3.32 30.97
C SER A 450 9.31 -4.62 30.31
N GLY A 451 8.00 -4.83 30.17
CA GLY A 451 7.42 -6.00 29.51
C GLY A 451 7.90 -6.19 28.08
N LEU A 452 8.23 -5.11 27.35
CA LEU A 452 8.69 -5.21 25.96
C LEU A 452 10.06 -5.87 25.82
N SER A 453 10.89 -5.84 26.87
CA SER A 453 12.23 -6.43 26.86
C SER A 453 12.23 -7.94 26.54
N CYS A 454 11.13 -8.64 26.84
CA CYS A 454 10.98 -10.06 26.51
C CYS A 454 11.01 -10.35 24.99
N LEU A 455 10.67 -9.35 24.17
CA LEU A 455 10.64 -9.45 22.72
C LEU A 455 12.05 -9.35 22.09
N SER A 456 13.06 -8.93 22.86
CA SER A 456 14.44 -8.71 22.37
C SER A 456 15.08 -9.91 21.66
N GLY A 457 14.60 -11.12 21.94
CA GLY A 457 15.05 -12.37 21.32
C GLY A 457 14.37 -12.74 20.00
N LEU A 458 13.54 -11.86 19.42
CA LEU A 458 12.90 -12.06 18.11
C LEU A 458 13.82 -11.59 16.97
N ALA A 459 14.81 -12.41 16.65
CA ALA A 459 15.90 -12.04 15.75
C ALA A 459 15.49 -11.74 14.30
N ASN A 460 14.29 -12.16 13.87
CA ASN A 460 13.76 -11.91 12.53
C ASN A 460 12.80 -10.72 12.44
N LEU A 461 12.52 -10.05 13.57
CA LEU A 461 11.52 -8.99 13.64
C LEU A 461 11.98 -7.73 12.88
N ARG A 462 11.24 -7.38 11.83
CA ARG A 462 11.50 -6.22 10.97
C ARG A 462 10.61 -5.03 11.31
N ARG A 463 9.39 -5.29 11.77
CA ARG A 463 8.44 -4.26 12.20
C ARG A 463 7.90 -4.58 13.59
N LEU A 464 8.01 -3.60 14.48
CA LEU A 464 7.38 -3.60 15.79
C LEU A 464 6.54 -2.33 15.94
N ASN A 465 5.23 -2.51 16.05
CA ASN A 465 4.30 -1.42 16.38
C ASN A 465 3.58 -1.80 17.66
N ILE A 466 3.76 -1.00 18.71
CA ILE A 466 3.04 -1.19 19.96
C ILE A 466 2.40 0.13 20.33
N ASP A 467 1.08 0.13 20.48
CA ASP A 467 0.31 1.28 20.95
C ASP A 467 -0.38 0.99 22.27
N GLY A 468 -0.43 2.01 23.12
CA GLY A 468 -1.05 1.92 24.44
C GLY A 468 -0.21 1.20 25.50
N VAL A 469 1.12 1.30 25.49
CA VAL A 469 1.96 0.80 26.59
C VAL A 469 1.95 1.73 27.80
N LYS A 470 2.11 1.16 29.00
CA LYS A 470 2.27 1.88 30.26
C LYS A 470 3.74 2.09 30.57
N GLN A 471 4.15 3.34 30.76
CA GLN A 471 5.51 3.62 31.23
C GLN A 471 5.65 3.26 32.72
N ASP A 472 6.71 2.53 33.06
CA ASP A 472 7.07 2.06 34.39
C ASP A 472 8.49 2.48 34.83
N TYR A 473 9.10 3.43 34.10
CA TYR A 473 10.41 4.03 34.35
C TYR A 473 11.60 3.08 34.16
N THR A 474 11.41 2.02 33.39
CA THR A 474 12.48 1.12 32.93
C THR A 474 12.81 1.38 31.48
N GLY A 475 14.02 1.04 31.01
CA GLY A 475 14.36 1.18 29.60
C GLY A 475 13.70 0.10 28.73
N LEU A 476 13.39 0.43 27.46
CA LEU A 476 12.71 -0.45 26.49
C LEU A 476 13.32 -1.86 26.35
N GLY A 477 14.64 -2.00 26.52
CA GLY A 477 15.30 -3.31 26.49
C GLY A 477 15.27 -4.02 25.12
N LEU A 478 15.06 -3.28 24.03
CA LEU A 478 14.88 -3.83 22.67
C LEU A 478 16.19 -3.99 21.86
N SER A 479 17.35 -3.85 22.50
CA SER A 479 18.65 -3.80 21.84
C SER A 479 19.02 -5.07 21.04
N GLY A 480 18.37 -6.21 21.33
CA GLY A 480 18.53 -7.49 20.63
C GLY A 480 17.88 -7.57 19.25
N LEU A 481 16.97 -6.65 18.90
CA LEU A 481 16.21 -6.65 17.65
C LEU A 481 17.03 -6.12 16.45
N LYS A 482 18.18 -6.73 16.15
CA LYS A 482 19.15 -6.22 15.16
C LYS A 482 18.64 -6.14 13.72
N THR A 483 17.56 -6.83 13.39
CA THR A 483 16.92 -6.82 12.06
C THR A 483 15.81 -5.78 11.93
N LEU A 484 15.47 -5.06 13.00
CA LEU A 484 14.37 -4.12 13.04
C LEU A 484 14.60 -2.94 12.09
N GLU A 485 13.62 -2.72 11.22
CA GLU A 485 13.59 -1.63 10.25
C GLU A 485 12.56 -0.56 10.63
N GLN A 486 11.50 -0.94 11.35
CA GLN A 486 10.42 -0.04 11.73
C GLN A 486 10.05 -0.26 13.20
N LEU A 487 10.08 0.82 13.98
CA LEU A 487 9.70 0.82 15.39
C LEU A 487 8.72 1.98 15.65
N THR A 488 7.54 1.64 16.15
CA THR A 488 6.56 2.61 16.65
C THR A 488 6.15 2.20 18.06
N ILE A 489 6.30 3.11 19.02
CA ILE A 489 5.87 2.90 20.41
C ILE A 489 4.97 4.06 20.83
N GLY A 490 3.69 3.79 21.07
CA GLY A 490 2.70 4.73 21.60
C GLY A 490 2.36 4.46 23.06
N THR A 491 2.25 5.50 23.89
CA THR A 491 1.94 5.38 25.32
C THR A 491 0.48 5.71 25.63
N ARG A 492 -0.06 5.12 26.71
CA ARG A 492 -1.41 5.46 27.22
C ARG A 492 -1.49 6.89 27.76
N ARG A 493 -2.71 7.41 27.82
CA ARG A 493 -2.99 8.76 28.35
C ARG A 493 -2.81 8.89 29.86
N ASP A 494 -2.83 7.79 30.61
CA ASP A 494 -2.89 7.74 32.07
C ASP A 494 -1.58 7.25 32.75
N GLY A 495 -0.45 7.24 32.03
CA GLY A 495 0.86 6.79 32.53
C GLY A 495 1.99 7.80 32.45
N GLY A 496 3.22 7.35 32.76
CA GLY A 496 4.47 8.11 32.57
C GLY A 496 4.80 8.35 31.09
N VAL A 497 5.87 9.11 30.83
CA VAL A 497 6.30 9.51 29.48
C VAL A 497 7.60 8.81 29.12
N ILE A 498 7.76 8.43 27.85
CA ILE A 498 9.03 7.91 27.34
C ILE A 498 10.07 9.04 27.29
N GLY A 499 11.24 8.82 27.91
CA GLY A 499 12.38 9.74 27.96
C GLY A 499 13.68 9.10 27.47
N ASP A 500 14.80 9.77 27.76
CA ASP A 500 16.10 9.43 27.16
C ASP A 500 16.59 8.02 27.47
N ALA A 501 16.39 7.56 28.72
CA ALA A 501 16.81 6.23 29.16
C ALA A 501 16.14 5.10 28.36
N ASP A 502 14.94 5.35 27.82
CA ASP A 502 14.22 4.38 27.00
C ASP A 502 14.87 4.21 25.63
N VAL A 503 15.32 5.31 25.01
CA VAL A 503 15.78 5.32 23.62
C VAL A 503 17.27 5.03 23.46
N VAL A 504 18.08 5.22 24.51
CA VAL A 504 19.53 4.95 24.47
C VAL A 504 19.82 3.49 24.10
N CYS A 505 18.98 2.53 24.54
CA CYS A 505 19.16 1.12 24.20
C CYS A 505 18.99 0.81 22.69
N LEU A 506 18.40 1.74 21.93
CA LEU A 506 18.12 1.59 20.50
C LEU A 506 19.31 1.99 19.61
N ALA A 507 20.36 2.60 20.16
CA ALA A 507 21.54 3.07 19.42
C ALA A 507 22.18 1.97 18.55
N GLY A 508 22.08 0.71 18.98
CA GLY A 508 22.61 -0.46 18.27
C GLY A 508 21.69 -1.06 17.20
N LEU A 509 20.55 -0.43 16.89
CA LEU A 509 19.58 -0.88 15.88
C LEU A 509 19.82 -0.19 14.54
N THR A 510 21.02 -0.37 13.98
CA THR A 510 21.52 0.40 12.82
C THR A 510 20.77 0.18 11.50
N ARG A 511 19.83 -0.76 11.45
CA ARG A 511 18.93 -1.00 10.31
C ARG A 511 17.63 -0.20 10.37
N LEU A 512 17.39 0.54 11.45
CA LEU A 512 16.17 1.29 11.66
C LEU A 512 16.03 2.41 10.61
N LYS A 513 14.90 2.38 9.90
CA LYS A 513 14.53 3.34 8.85
C LYS A 513 13.35 4.20 9.27
N TRP A 514 12.45 3.65 10.07
CA TRP A 514 11.31 4.37 10.63
C TRP A 514 11.35 4.26 12.14
N PHE A 515 11.43 5.42 12.80
CA PHE A 515 11.28 5.50 14.25
C PHE A 515 10.21 6.52 14.64
N GLN A 516 9.22 6.06 15.42
CA GLN A 516 8.21 6.91 16.02
C GLN A 516 8.04 6.56 17.49
N ILE A 517 8.02 7.59 18.34
CA ILE A 517 7.77 7.42 19.77
C ILE A 517 6.76 8.43 20.31
N GLY A 518 5.88 7.94 21.17
CA GLY A 518 4.75 8.68 21.72
C GLY A 518 3.63 8.95 20.70
N ASN A 519 2.61 9.65 21.18
CA ASN A 519 1.59 10.27 20.33
C ASN A 519 1.79 11.79 20.41
N PRO A 520 2.47 12.41 19.45
CA PRO A 520 2.96 13.78 19.61
C PRO A 520 1.86 14.84 19.71
N ALA A 521 0.64 14.53 19.25
CA ALA A 521 -0.52 15.41 19.34
C ALA A 521 -1.28 15.29 20.66
N ILE A 522 -1.10 14.21 21.42
CA ILE A 522 -1.88 13.91 22.64
C ILE A 522 -1.00 13.95 23.89
N ARG A 523 0.17 13.30 23.84
CA ARG A 523 1.14 13.22 24.93
C ARG A 523 2.53 13.06 24.32
N PRO A 524 3.28 14.17 24.10
CA PRO A 524 4.61 14.09 23.53
C PRO A 524 5.55 13.30 24.46
N PRO A 525 6.56 12.62 23.90
CA PRO A 525 7.64 12.06 24.71
C PRO A 525 8.39 13.20 25.44
N SER A 526 9.25 12.83 26.39
CA SER A 526 10.06 13.75 27.18
C SER A 526 11.54 13.53 26.89
N LEU A 527 11.89 13.50 25.60
CA LEU A 527 13.28 13.41 25.18
C LEU A 527 13.99 14.75 25.38
N THR A 528 15.26 14.68 25.76
CA THR A 528 16.19 15.82 25.75
C THR A 528 17.22 15.62 24.63
N ASP A 529 18.11 16.58 24.47
CA ASP A 529 19.21 16.50 23.51
C ASP A 529 20.09 15.26 23.72
N GLN A 530 20.19 14.74 24.96
CA GLN A 530 20.89 13.49 25.25
C GLN A 530 20.23 12.26 24.61
N GLY A 531 18.89 12.22 24.58
CA GLY A 531 18.14 11.16 23.89
C GLY A 531 18.42 11.18 22.39
N LEU A 532 18.45 12.36 21.77
CA LEU A 532 18.78 12.51 20.34
C LEU A 532 20.25 12.17 20.06
N ALA A 533 21.17 12.54 20.96
CA ALA A 533 22.58 12.15 20.88
C ALA A 533 22.73 10.63 20.83
N GLY A 534 21.95 9.90 21.64
CA GLY A 534 21.92 8.43 21.62
C GLY A 534 21.45 7.82 20.29
N LEU A 535 20.66 8.56 19.50
CA LEU A 535 20.15 8.12 18.21
C LEU A 535 21.02 8.54 17.02
N ALA A 536 22.05 9.37 17.23
CA ALA A 536 22.87 9.94 16.15
C ALA A 536 23.54 8.89 15.24
N GLY A 537 23.80 7.69 15.75
CA GLY A 537 24.39 6.57 15.00
C GLY A 537 23.43 5.89 14.01
N LEU A 538 22.13 6.17 14.06
CA LEU A 538 21.09 5.56 13.22
C LEU A 538 21.01 6.21 11.83
N THR A 539 22.09 6.13 11.08
CA THR A 539 22.27 6.83 9.79
C THR A 539 21.40 6.29 8.64
N GLN A 540 20.70 5.16 8.83
CA GLN A 540 19.76 4.60 7.85
C GLN A 540 18.34 5.16 7.97
N MET A 541 18.10 6.15 8.83
CA MET A 541 16.78 6.72 9.09
C MET A 541 16.21 7.42 7.85
N ASP A 542 15.01 7.00 7.44
CA ASP A 542 14.19 7.66 6.41
C ASP A 542 13.12 8.55 7.07
N ARG A 543 12.58 8.13 8.22
CA ARG A 543 11.49 8.81 8.93
C ARG A 543 11.70 8.84 10.44
N LEU A 544 11.70 10.04 11.01
CA LEU A 544 11.87 10.26 12.44
C LEU A 544 10.71 11.08 13.01
N THR A 545 10.00 10.54 14.00
CA THR A 545 8.97 11.26 14.76
C THR A 545 9.24 11.14 16.25
N ILE A 546 9.60 12.27 16.86
CA ILE A 546 10.04 12.37 18.25
C ILE A 546 9.52 13.65 18.89
N GLY A 547 9.82 13.84 20.18
CA GLY A 547 9.39 15.03 20.90
C GLY A 547 9.85 15.07 22.35
N GLY A 548 9.79 16.28 22.91
CA GLY A 548 10.26 16.58 24.26
C GLY A 548 10.31 18.09 24.49
N PRO A 549 9.84 18.60 25.65
CA PRO A 549 9.84 20.03 25.93
C PRO A 549 11.26 20.62 26.04
N ASP A 550 12.23 19.79 26.38
CA ASP A 550 13.63 20.19 26.64
C ASP A 550 14.57 19.96 25.46
N LEU A 551 14.03 19.71 24.25
CA LEU A 551 14.82 19.68 23.03
C LEU A 551 15.26 21.08 22.64
N THR A 552 16.53 21.22 22.25
CA THR A 552 17.11 22.49 21.80
C THR A 552 17.82 22.35 20.45
N ASP A 553 18.48 23.41 20.01
CA ASP A 553 19.30 23.41 18.81
C ASP A 553 20.42 22.34 18.87
N GLU A 554 20.95 22.04 20.06
CA GLU A 554 21.94 20.96 20.24
C GLU A 554 21.36 19.59 19.86
N GLY A 555 20.10 19.32 20.20
CA GLY A 555 19.37 18.13 19.79
C GLY A 555 19.28 18.00 18.26
N LEU A 556 18.97 19.10 17.56
CA LEU A 556 18.94 19.13 16.10
C LEU A 556 20.33 18.87 15.49
N ALA A 557 21.40 19.33 16.16
CA ALA A 557 22.77 19.09 15.70
C ALA A 557 23.13 17.58 15.63
N HIS A 558 22.53 16.75 16.48
CA HIS A 558 22.74 15.30 16.47
C HIS A 558 22.11 14.59 15.27
N LEU A 559 21.18 15.24 14.54
CA LEU A 559 20.51 14.65 13.37
C LEU A 559 21.33 14.79 12.07
N ARG A 560 22.41 15.58 12.06
CA ARG A 560 23.21 15.91 10.86
C ARG A 560 23.74 14.71 10.08
N GLY A 561 23.95 13.58 10.76
CA GLY A 561 24.43 12.31 10.18
C GLY A 561 23.35 11.50 9.46
N MET A 562 22.06 11.81 9.64
CA MET A 562 20.93 11.07 9.06
C MET A 562 20.66 11.52 7.61
N LYS A 563 21.64 11.34 6.71
CA LYS A 563 21.59 11.83 5.32
C LYS A 563 20.49 11.25 4.44
N LYS A 564 19.76 10.24 4.93
CA LYS A 564 18.62 9.61 4.25
C LYS A 564 17.26 10.13 4.74
N LEU A 565 17.24 11.03 5.72
CA LEU A 565 16.02 11.47 6.38
C LEU A 565 15.13 12.29 5.44
N ASP A 566 14.03 11.67 4.98
CA ASP A 566 13.02 12.25 4.09
C ASP A 566 11.92 12.99 4.89
N MET A 567 11.59 12.48 6.08
CA MET A 567 10.57 13.05 6.95
C MET A 567 11.07 13.21 8.38
N LEU A 568 11.02 14.44 8.89
CA LEU A 568 11.34 14.79 10.27
C LEU A 568 10.15 15.47 10.94
N ASN A 569 9.63 14.86 12.01
CA ASN A 569 8.61 15.47 12.86
C ASN A 569 9.11 15.57 14.30
N ILE A 570 9.18 16.79 14.84
CA ILE A 570 9.56 17.07 16.22
C ILE A 570 8.44 17.86 16.88
N TYR A 571 8.03 17.41 18.06
CA TYR A 571 6.97 18.03 18.86
C TYR A 571 7.47 18.35 20.28
N GLY A 572 7.23 19.57 20.74
CA GLY A 572 7.95 20.18 21.86
C GLY A 572 9.27 20.82 21.42
N GLY A 573 10.02 21.30 22.41
CA GLY A 573 11.33 21.90 22.24
C GLY A 573 11.32 23.42 22.14
N ARG A 574 12.52 23.99 22.19
CA ARG A 574 12.86 25.40 22.08
C ARG A 574 13.95 25.57 21.03
N PHE A 575 13.57 26.04 19.85
CA PHE A 575 14.47 26.11 18.70
C PHE A 575 14.72 27.55 18.25
N THR A 576 15.96 27.85 17.87
CA THR A 576 16.34 29.12 17.26
C THR A 576 16.79 28.92 15.83
N ASN A 577 17.05 30.03 15.13
CA ASN A 577 17.57 29.99 13.77
C ASN A 577 18.88 29.19 13.65
N GLU A 578 19.70 29.06 14.71
CA GLU A 578 20.87 28.16 14.69
C GLU A 578 20.47 26.68 14.58
N GLY A 579 19.36 26.28 15.20
CA GLY A 579 18.82 24.93 15.07
C GLY A 579 18.43 24.55 13.64
N LEU A 580 17.85 25.49 12.88
CA LEU A 580 17.52 25.26 11.47
C LEU A 580 18.77 25.01 10.62
N LYS A 581 19.89 25.70 10.91
CA LYS A 581 21.15 25.51 10.19
C LYS A 581 21.69 24.09 10.31
N HIS A 582 21.43 23.41 11.43
CA HIS A 582 21.82 22.01 11.58
C HIS A 582 21.06 21.09 10.61
N LEU A 583 19.84 21.45 10.21
CA LEU A 583 19.02 20.66 9.30
C LEU A 583 19.38 20.87 7.82
N GLU A 584 20.07 21.96 7.47
CA GLU A 584 20.43 22.32 6.08
C GLU A 584 21.26 21.25 5.36
N CYS A 585 21.93 20.39 6.11
CA CYS A 585 22.74 19.31 5.55
C CYS A 585 21.95 18.02 5.24
N LEU A 586 20.63 18.03 5.41
CA LEU A 586 19.72 16.91 5.15
C LEU A 586 19.07 17.07 3.77
N ASP A 587 19.90 17.05 2.73
CA ASP A 587 19.53 17.47 1.37
C ASP A 587 18.27 16.77 0.80
N VAL A 588 17.99 15.54 1.25
CA VAL A 588 16.84 14.72 0.81
C VAL A 588 15.54 14.96 1.60
N LEU A 589 15.55 15.84 2.60
CA LEU A 589 14.41 16.11 3.46
C LEU A 589 13.26 16.74 2.66
N THR A 590 12.13 16.04 2.56
CA THR A 590 10.95 16.51 1.82
C THR A 590 9.88 17.09 2.75
N TYR A 591 9.77 16.55 3.97
CA TYR A 591 8.74 16.89 4.94
C TYR A 591 9.34 17.25 6.30
N LEU A 592 9.08 18.46 6.76
CA LEU A 592 9.49 18.93 8.08
C LEU A 592 8.29 19.35 8.91
N THR A 593 8.19 18.86 10.15
CA THR A 593 7.26 19.36 11.17
C THR A 593 8.06 19.74 12.42
N LEU A 594 8.01 21.01 12.82
CA LEU A 594 8.60 21.51 14.07
C LEU A 594 7.49 22.21 14.86
N ILE A 595 6.91 21.50 15.83
CA ILE A 595 5.87 22.05 16.70
C ILE A 595 6.46 22.28 18.08
N GLY A 596 6.79 23.51 18.44
CA GLY A 596 7.44 23.84 19.71
C GLY A 596 7.65 25.34 19.83
N GLU A 597 8.20 25.78 20.96
CA GLU A 597 8.64 27.17 21.11
C GLU A 597 9.74 27.46 20.09
N HIS A 598 9.65 28.57 19.38
CA HIS A 598 10.65 28.94 18.39
C HIS A 598 10.77 30.45 18.21
N SER A 599 11.94 30.90 17.73
CA SER A 599 12.20 32.30 17.37
C SER A 599 12.33 32.54 15.85
N PHE A 600 11.94 31.56 15.02
CA PHE A 600 12.08 31.63 13.56
C PHE A 600 11.34 32.82 12.94
N SER A 601 12.06 33.62 12.15
CA SER A 601 11.48 34.64 11.28
C SER A 601 11.03 34.04 9.94
N GLN A 602 10.28 34.82 9.13
CA GLN A 602 9.96 34.41 7.75
C GLN A 602 11.20 34.26 6.88
N ASP A 603 12.27 35.02 7.16
CA ASP A 603 13.51 34.97 6.40
C ASP A 603 14.30 33.69 6.73
N ASP A 604 14.29 33.26 7.99
CA ASP A 604 14.89 31.98 8.40
C ASP A 604 14.20 30.79 7.71
N ILE A 605 12.86 30.80 7.68
CA ILE A 605 12.09 29.76 6.99
C ILE A 605 12.39 29.79 5.49
N ARG A 606 12.50 30.99 4.88
CA ARG A 606 12.87 31.10 3.47
C ARG A 606 14.25 30.51 3.21
N HIS A 607 15.23 30.87 4.03
CA HIS A 607 16.59 30.37 3.91
C HIS A 607 16.64 28.84 3.99
N LEU A 608 15.87 28.24 4.91
CA LEU A 608 15.75 26.80 5.01
C LEU A 608 15.27 26.13 3.70
N PHE A 609 14.25 26.70 3.04
CA PHE A 609 13.79 26.18 1.74
C PHE A 609 14.80 26.40 0.60
N GLU A 610 15.63 27.44 0.68
CA GLU A 610 16.71 27.67 -0.27
C GLU A 610 17.84 26.66 -0.08
N ALA A 611 18.22 26.40 1.18
CA ALA A 611 19.26 25.44 1.55
C ALA A 611 18.86 23.98 1.29
N LEU A 612 17.57 23.64 1.47
CA LEU A 612 17.05 22.29 1.24
C LEU A 612 16.26 22.23 -0.08
N PRO A 613 16.87 21.76 -1.18
CA PRO A 613 16.25 21.83 -2.52
C PRO A 613 15.03 20.91 -2.66
N HIS A 614 14.97 19.83 -1.87
CA HIS A 614 13.89 18.85 -1.90
C HIS A 614 12.79 19.12 -0.87
N LEU A 615 12.96 20.10 0.02
CA LEU A 615 11.95 20.45 1.03
C LEU A 615 10.70 20.99 0.34
N TYR A 616 9.63 20.19 0.38
CA TYR A 616 8.36 20.50 -0.27
C TYR A 616 7.43 21.26 0.68
N THR A 617 7.34 20.79 1.92
CA THR A 617 6.48 21.37 2.95
C THR A 617 7.15 21.39 4.31
N ALA A 618 6.94 22.49 5.04
CA ALA A 618 7.33 22.63 6.43
C ALA A 618 6.11 23.06 7.25
N GLN A 619 5.80 22.35 8.33
CA GLN A 619 4.77 22.74 9.30
C GLN A 619 5.45 23.21 10.58
N ILE A 620 5.30 24.50 10.90
CA ILE A 620 6.02 25.16 11.98
C ILE A 620 5.03 25.93 12.85
N GLY A 621 5.08 25.77 14.17
CA GLY A 621 4.29 26.57 15.09
C GLY A 621 4.46 26.17 16.55
N SER A 622 3.95 26.98 17.48
CA SER A 622 4.05 26.69 18.91
C SER A 622 3.09 25.61 19.41
N LYS A 623 2.00 25.34 18.68
CA LYS A 623 1.01 24.30 19.00
C LYS A 623 0.48 23.64 17.72
N PRO A 624 -0.03 22.39 17.78
CA PRO A 624 -0.68 21.75 16.65
C PRO A 624 -2.08 22.34 16.38
N PRO A 625 -2.54 22.43 15.11
CA PRO A 625 -1.71 22.35 13.90
C PRO A 625 -0.89 23.64 13.72
N GLY A 626 0.41 23.51 13.45
CA GLY A 626 1.27 24.64 13.12
C GLY A 626 0.95 25.26 11.75
N GLN A 627 1.55 26.41 11.45
CA GLN A 627 1.45 27.06 10.14
C GLN A 627 2.14 26.22 9.07
N THR A 628 1.45 26.00 7.95
CA THR A 628 1.98 25.24 6.81
C THR A 628 2.64 26.16 5.79
N TYR A 629 3.89 25.88 5.48
CA TYR A 629 4.71 26.54 4.46
C TYR A 629 4.93 25.60 3.29
N LEU A 630 4.56 26.04 2.09
CA LEU A 630 4.77 25.30 0.85
C LEU A 630 5.89 25.96 0.05
N ARG A 631 6.83 25.17 -0.47
CA ARG A 631 8.02 25.66 -1.20
C ARG A 631 7.70 26.76 -2.20
N ASP A 632 6.77 26.50 -3.13
CA ASP A 632 6.43 27.43 -4.19
C ASP A 632 5.93 28.77 -3.67
N LYS A 633 5.20 28.77 -2.55
CA LYS A 633 4.68 30.01 -1.94
C LYS A 633 5.78 30.78 -1.22
N VAL A 634 6.66 30.07 -0.50
CA VAL A 634 7.77 30.68 0.24
C VAL A 634 8.77 31.33 -0.72
N LEU A 635 9.17 30.62 -1.78
CA LEU A 635 10.15 31.10 -2.75
C LEU A 635 9.55 32.12 -3.74
N ALA A 636 8.26 32.04 -4.09
CA ALA A 636 7.62 33.05 -4.92
C ALA A 636 7.48 34.42 -4.23
N GLY A 637 7.39 34.44 -2.89
CA GLY A 637 7.38 35.67 -2.11
C GLY A 637 8.61 36.56 -2.32
N ALA A 638 9.75 35.98 -2.75
CA ALA A 638 11.00 36.70 -3.01
C ALA A 638 11.02 37.48 -4.35
N ARG A 639 10.11 37.19 -5.30
CA ARG A 639 10.09 37.86 -6.61
C ARG A 639 9.33 39.19 -6.65
N ARG A 640 8.77 39.65 -5.54
CA ARG A 640 8.23 41.01 -5.43
C ARG A 640 9.32 41.95 -4.92
N GLY A 641 10.17 42.43 -5.83
CA GLY A 641 10.97 43.63 -5.60
C GLY A 641 10.08 44.84 -5.26
N PRO A 642 10.64 45.89 -4.64
CA PRO A 642 9.87 47.00 -4.08
C PRO A 642 8.95 47.60 -5.15
N ARG A 643 7.68 47.83 -4.79
CA ARG A 643 6.79 48.69 -5.56
C ARG A 643 7.54 50.01 -5.75
N GLN A 644 7.99 50.30 -6.97
CA GLN A 644 8.37 51.65 -7.33
C GLN A 644 7.14 52.52 -7.12
N GLY A 645 7.20 53.36 -6.08
CA GLY A 645 6.35 54.52 -5.99
C GLY A 645 6.69 55.46 -7.13
N GLY A 646 5.67 55.79 -7.91
CA GLY A 646 5.65 56.77 -8.98
C GLY A 646 4.20 57.05 -9.31
#